data_AF-A0A8T3CQR3-F1
#
_entry.id   AF-A0A8T3CQR3-F1
#
_cell.length_a   1.000
_cell.length_b   1.000
_cell.length_c   1.000
_cell.angle_alpha   90.00
_cell.angle_beta   90.00
_cell.angle_gamma   90.00
#
_symmetry.space_group_name_H-M   'P 1'
#
loop_
_entity.id
_entity.type
_entity.pdbx_description
1 polymer ?
#
loop_
_entity_poly.entity_id
_entity_poly.type
_entity_poly.pdbx_seq_one_letter_code
_entity_poly.pdbx_strand_id
1 'polypeptide(L)'
;MIMALRRLSLRLQQTVIQTRPLHGSGRGQQLEAAAAVDPEPQVRCDRAIFRTAEGDPASHLEHHVGQHYILPAASLRSLFPHGLPPRFQLQVKTFNEGCVMVREPALELMSYLKRADYSKPAVRYMLYGEVGSGKTMSLCHTLHYCSTQGWLIIHIPDAHLWIKNCSEILPSSYRPSRLDQPIQAAQWLRNFRITNEHFLSKIKTTKRYVWTKRESTEEGQPLRELVEQGISRVKRSSDVVGALLRELRLQAGGVTAEADGQERFRLAVAVDGVNALWGRTSLRKENKSLISPEELTLVHNLRKMLRNDWSGGAIITSLSQTGSLFKPRTAYLPQELLGQEGFDSFDPFVPIQVPVYSEMEFESCYQYYIDRNWLQHPQSRTEEGKKEILFLSNRNPAVLERLKREDRMTQPIFLLFLTFAVAGASAKGNNECVPRNFGHGSVACECNATHCDSPGSIKLLPPGQYLSFLTTKVGKRLERSQGQVLNSSTGAALRLSVVAYQKYQKIKGFGGAMTDSAAMNILSLSPGAQDKLLRQYFSMEGIEYSVVRVPMASCDFSTRLYTYADTPGDYQLDNFTLAPEDINMKIPLLQRAQALSSLPLSLLASAWSAPAWLKTNGALIGKGTLKGKPGGKEHKTWANYYVRFLDEYRKYNLTFWAMTTGNEPSAGEMTNYSFQALGFTPETQRDWVSMDLGPAITSSQHPHTQILILDDNRLLLPHWAKVVLDDINAARYVHGVAVHWYMDFFVPAEFSLSTTHHLYPDFYLFGTEACAGFMPCCRGVQLGSWDRAEDYAHDIIEDLNHYVTGWTDWNLALDLGGGPNWVKNFVDSPIVVDTKQDVFYKQPTFYIMGHFSKFLLEGSQRVGVSFSSDTHLETTAFIRPDGSRVMTVLNRTNKDVQFEVWDSAAGYIPSVSPAHSILTLIWAV
;
A
#
# COMPACT_ATOMS: atom_id res chain seq x y z
N MET A 1 29.07 12.86 -30.77
CA MET A 1 29.88 14.03 -30.33
C MET A 1 30.06 14.02 -28.80
N ILE A 2 30.71 12.99 -28.22
CA ILE A 2 30.77 12.79 -26.74
C ILE A 2 32.21 12.56 -26.21
N MET A 3 33.21 12.32 -27.07
CA MET A 3 34.61 12.11 -26.65
C MET A 3 35.42 13.41 -26.42
N ALA A 4 34.85 14.60 -26.66
CA ALA A 4 35.60 15.87 -26.63
C ALA A 4 35.86 16.43 -25.22
N LEU A 5 34.96 16.18 -24.25
CA LEU A 5 34.99 16.84 -22.93
C LEU A 5 35.82 16.11 -21.86
N ARG A 6 36.35 14.90 -22.12
CA ARG A 6 37.22 14.16 -21.19
C ARG A 6 38.70 14.56 -21.23
N ARG A 7 39.08 15.63 -21.94
CA ARG A 7 40.49 16.05 -22.15
C ARG A 7 40.93 17.34 -21.46
N LEU A 8 40.08 17.96 -20.62
CA LEU A 8 40.38 19.26 -19.99
C LEU A 8 40.68 19.24 -18.48
N SER A 9 40.47 18.12 -17.77
CA SER A 9 40.86 17.96 -16.35
C SER A 9 42.20 17.23 -16.12
N LEU A 10 42.87 16.78 -17.18
CA LEU A 10 44.12 16.00 -17.14
C LEU A 10 45.39 16.83 -17.42
N ARG A 11 45.40 18.10 -17.01
CA ARG A 11 46.55 19.02 -17.09
C ARG A 11 46.67 19.89 -15.83
N LEU A 12 46.92 19.30 -14.67
CA LEU A 12 47.36 20.03 -13.47
C LEU A 12 48.02 19.15 -12.37
N GLN A 13 48.54 17.97 -12.73
CA GLN A 13 49.33 17.12 -11.83
C GLN A 13 50.56 16.57 -12.57
N GLN A 14 51.62 16.24 -11.79
CA GLN A 14 53.03 16.14 -12.22
C GLN A 14 53.65 17.54 -12.47
N THR A 15 54.82 17.91 -11.91
CA THR A 15 55.88 17.10 -11.25
C THR A 15 56.85 17.94 -10.37
N VAL A 16 57.34 17.36 -9.25
CA VAL A 16 58.73 17.54 -8.68
C VAL A 16 59.02 18.94 -8.01
N ILE A 17 59.79 19.15 -6.91
CA ILE A 17 61.01 18.56 -6.28
C ILE A 17 60.85 18.26 -4.74
N GLN A 18 61.82 17.58 -4.13
CA GLN A 18 61.97 17.09 -2.73
C GLN A 18 62.70 18.08 -1.76
N THR A 19 62.70 17.80 -0.45
CA THR A 19 63.91 17.83 0.43
C THR A 19 63.76 16.96 1.71
N ARG A 20 64.89 16.53 2.31
CA ARG A 20 65.08 15.78 3.59
C ARG A 20 66.18 16.51 4.43
N PRO A 21 66.65 16.12 5.67
CA PRO A 21 66.72 14.79 6.34
C PRO A 21 66.05 14.81 7.77
N LEU A 22 66.50 14.32 8.95
CA LEU A 22 67.72 13.64 9.50
C LEU A 22 67.36 12.83 10.81
N HIS A 23 68.30 12.62 11.74
CA HIS A 23 68.21 11.97 13.07
C HIS A 23 68.03 13.02 14.22
N GLY A 24 67.78 12.70 15.50
CA GLY A 24 67.43 11.42 16.18
C GLY A 24 68.18 11.13 17.51
N SER A 25 67.52 11.28 18.67
CA SER A 25 67.97 10.91 20.05
C SER A 25 66.87 11.22 21.09
N GLY A 26 66.71 10.58 22.28
CA GLY A 26 67.31 9.36 22.85
C GLY A 26 67.35 9.32 24.40
N ARG A 27 66.78 8.26 25.05
CA ARG A 27 66.79 7.95 26.53
C ARG A 27 66.05 9.00 27.42
N GLY A 28 65.52 8.75 28.63
CA GLY A 28 65.76 7.78 29.73
C GLY A 28 66.05 8.61 31.01
N GLN A 29 65.61 8.33 32.25
CA GLN A 29 65.06 7.11 32.88
C GLN A 29 64.21 7.46 34.15
N GLN A 30 63.34 6.53 34.57
CA GLN A 30 62.84 6.22 35.93
C GLN A 30 62.60 7.31 37.01
N LEU A 31 61.44 7.19 37.68
CA LEU A 31 61.40 6.85 39.12
C LEU A 31 60.08 6.15 39.53
N GLU A 32 60.19 5.38 40.61
CA GLU A 32 59.21 4.47 41.25
C GLU A 32 57.94 5.19 41.72
N ALA A 33 56.70 4.64 41.66
CA ALA A 33 56.14 3.32 41.97
C ALA A 33 55.61 3.18 43.42
N ALA A 34 54.28 3.18 43.55
CA ALA A 34 53.52 2.75 44.72
C ALA A 34 52.19 2.14 44.23
N ALA A 35 51.78 1.00 44.79
CA ALA A 35 50.64 0.22 44.27
C ALA A 35 49.42 0.27 45.19
N ALA A 36 48.22 0.27 44.59
CA ALA A 36 46.94 -0.03 45.21
C ALA A 36 46.15 -0.92 44.23
N VAL A 37 45.33 -1.83 44.76
CA VAL A 37 44.73 -2.95 44.00
C VAL A 37 43.41 -2.54 43.31
N ASP A 38 43.09 -3.26 42.23
CA ASP A 38 41.98 -3.05 41.28
C ASP A 38 40.57 -2.92 41.91
N PRO A 39 39.60 -2.38 41.13
CA PRO A 39 38.80 -3.30 40.32
C PRO A 39 38.94 -3.11 38.80
N GLU A 40 38.59 -4.18 38.07
CA GLU A 40 38.77 -4.34 36.62
C GLU A 40 38.20 -3.17 35.78
N PRO A 41 38.83 -2.84 34.64
CA PRO A 41 38.34 -1.78 33.76
C PRO A 41 37.02 -2.17 33.09
N GLN A 42 35.90 -1.68 33.62
CA GLN A 42 34.65 -1.63 32.87
C GLN A 42 34.89 -0.95 31.52
N VAL A 43 34.64 -1.69 30.43
CA VAL A 43 34.78 -1.17 29.07
C VAL A 43 33.85 0.04 28.90
N ARG A 44 34.45 1.24 28.85
CA ARG A 44 33.73 2.46 28.49
C ARG A 44 33.26 2.29 27.05
N CYS A 45 31.95 2.10 26.87
CA CYS A 45 31.35 2.14 25.55
C CYS A 45 31.48 3.56 24.99
N ASP A 46 32.22 3.72 23.89
CA ASP A 46 32.50 5.03 23.30
C ASP A 46 31.22 5.73 22.82
N ARG A 47 31.19 7.06 22.97
CA ARG A 47 30.01 7.87 22.64
C ARG A 47 29.80 7.99 21.13
N ALA A 48 28.99 7.09 20.57
CA ALA A 48 28.11 7.29 19.41
C ALA A 48 28.62 8.29 18.34
N ILE A 49 29.48 7.81 17.43
CA ILE A 49 30.13 8.58 16.35
C ILE A 49 29.14 9.30 15.39
N PHE A 50 27.88 8.89 15.36
CA PHE A 50 26.83 9.32 14.42
C PHE A 50 26.03 10.57 14.84
N ARG A 51 26.27 11.17 16.02
CA ARG A 51 25.61 12.41 16.49
C ARG A 51 26.61 13.56 16.63
N THR A 52 26.17 14.79 16.39
CA THR A 52 26.89 16.00 16.84
C THR A 52 26.26 16.55 18.12
N ALA A 53 27.07 17.28 18.90
CA ALA A 53 26.61 18.09 20.03
C ALA A 53 26.24 19.53 19.60
N GLU A 54 26.59 19.95 18.38
CA GLU A 54 26.17 21.23 17.82
C GLU A 54 24.68 21.16 17.41
N GLY A 55 23.94 22.22 17.71
CA GLY A 55 22.50 22.34 17.45
C GLY A 55 22.11 23.54 16.59
N ASP A 56 23.01 24.53 16.41
CA ASP A 56 22.77 25.65 15.50
C ASP A 56 23.33 25.33 14.09
N PRO A 57 22.49 25.27 13.04
CA PRO A 57 22.93 25.17 11.66
C PRO A 57 23.95 26.22 11.22
N ALA A 58 24.00 27.38 11.87
CA ALA A 58 25.01 28.40 11.57
C ALA A 58 26.45 27.91 11.85
N SER A 59 26.62 27.04 12.86
CA SER A 59 27.90 26.48 13.31
C SER A 59 28.29 25.16 12.64
N HIS A 60 27.41 24.56 11.83
CA HIS A 60 27.75 23.33 11.11
C HIS A 60 28.84 23.59 10.04
N LEU A 61 29.71 22.59 9.87
CA LEU A 61 30.95 22.63 9.09
C LEU A 61 31.19 21.26 8.45
N GLU A 62 32.18 21.15 7.56
CA GLU A 62 32.49 19.92 6.81
C GLU A 62 32.72 18.69 7.73
N HIS A 63 33.35 18.87 8.90
CA HIS A 63 33.56 17.78 9.87
C HIS A 63 32.29 17.28 10.56
N HIS A 64 31.17 17.99 10.42
CA HIS A 64 29.85 17.55 10.91
C HIS A 64 29.07 16.73 9.87
N VAL A 65 29.52 16.64 8.60
CA VAL A 65 28.79 15.92 7.54
C VAL A 65 28.58 14.46 7.92
N GLY A 66 27.36 13.96 7.67
CA GLY A 66 26.91 12.64 8.08
C GLY A 66 26.40 12.56 9.52
N GLN A 67 26.75 13.48 10.42
CA GLN A 67 26.28 13.44 11.80
C GLN A 67 24.85 13.98 11.95
N HIS A 68 24.11 13.42 12.90
CA HIS A 68 22.75 13.85 13.23
C HIS A 68 22.78 14.94 14.31
N TYR A 69 22.10 16.06 14.06
CA TYR A 69 21.82 17.11 15.05
C TYR A 69 20.35 17.08 15.47
N ILE A 70 20.05 17.52 16.68
CA ILE A 70 18.68 17.54 17.23
C ILE A 70 18.00 18.86 16.88
N LEU A 71 16.87 18.80 16.16
CA LEU A 71 15.92 19.91 16.04
C LEU A 71 15.13 20.08 17.34
N PRO A 72 15.21 21.23 18.03
CA PRO A 72 14.45 21.46 19.25
C PRO A 72 12.94 21.36 19.02
N ALA A 73 12.22 20.72 19.95
CA ALA A 73 10.77 20.55 19.84
C ALA A 73 9.97 21.88 19.83
N ALA A 74 10.59 22.98 20.30
CA ALA A 74 10.06 24.33 20.11
C ALA A 74 10.18 24.78 18.64
N SER A 75 11.39 24.72 18.06
CA SER A 75 11.68 25.05 16.67
C SER A 75 10.83 24.23 15.69
N LEU A 76 10.63 22.94 15.96
CA LEU A 76 9.74 22.09 15.15
C LEU A 76 8.31 22.64 15.06
N ARG A 77 7.74 23.15 16.16
CA ARG A 77 6.36 23.65 16.21
C ARG A 77 6.20 25.05 15.62
N SER A 78 7.22 25.92 15.72
CA SER A 78 7.17 27.27 15.14
C SER A 78 7.54 27.28 13.65
N LEU A 79 8.63 26.61 13.27
CA LEU A 79 9.15 26.63 11.90
C LEU A 79 8.39 25.70 10.94
N PHE A 80 7.89 24.56 11.45
CA PHE A 80 7.15 23.57 10.68
C PHE A 80 5.76 23.30 11.31
N PRO A 81 4.84 24.29 11.35
CA PRO A 81 3.50 24.11 11.92
C PRO A 81 2.58 23.18 11.10
N HIS A 82 2.95 22.92 9.85
CA HIS A 82 2.41 21.86 8.99
C HIS A 82 3.06 20.48 9.25
N GLY A 83 4.05 20.43 10.15
CA GLY A 83 4.94 19.30 10.38
C GLY A 83 6.01 19.13 9.29
N LEU A 84 6.98 18.26 9.55
CA LEU A 84 7.97 17.80 8.56
C LEU A 84 7.30 16.81 7.56
N PRO A 85 8.00 16.24 6.56
CA PRO A 85 7.40 15.24 5.67
C PRO A 85 6.76 14.07 6.46
N PRO A 86 5.58 13.54 6.08
CA PRO A 86 4.78 12.67 6.96
C PRO A 86 5.49 11.42 7.50
N ARG A 87 6.38 10.79 6.72
CA ARG A 87 7.19 9.65 7.22
C ARG A 87 8.19 10.10 8.28
N PHE A 88 8.84 11.24 8.07
CA PHE A 88 9.73 11.81 9.07
C PHE A 88 8.96 12.24 10.32
N GLN A 89 7.72 12.75 10.23
CA GLN A 89 6.88 12.97 11.42
C GLN A 89 6.64 11.67 12.21
N LEU A 90 6.36 10.56 11.51
CA LEU A 90 6.21 9.24 12.13
C LEU A 90 7.52 8.80 12.80
N GLN A 91 8.66 8.97 12.13
CA GLN A 91 9.98 8.68 12.69
C GLN A 91 10.28 9.50 13.95
N VAL A 92 10.01 10.82 13.94
CA VAL A 92 10.13 11.68 15.14
C VAL A 92 9.23 11.20 16.28
N LYS A 93 8.00 10.76 15.96
CA LYS A 93 7.05 10.22 16.93
C LYS A 93 7.48 8.86 17.50
N THR A 94 8.14 8.00 16.71
CA THR A 94 8.63 6.69 17.14
C THR A 94 9.93 6.79 17.95
N PHE A 95 10.86 7.65 17.56
CA PHE A 95 12.12 7.87 18.28
C PHE A 95 12.02 8.87 19.44
N ASN A 96 10.90 9.58 19.55
CA ASN A 96 10.67 10.68 20.51
C ASN A 96 11.71 11.82 20.42
N GLU A 97 12.33 12.00 19.24
CA GLU A 97 13.31 13.05 18.95
C GLU A 97 13.26 13.45 17.46
N GLY A 98 13.54 14.71 17.14
CA GLY A 98 13.69 15.18 15.76
C GLY A 98 15.16 15.29 15.38
N CYS A 99 15.76 14.26 14.77
CA CYS A 99 17.18 14.27 14.40
C CYS A 99 17.37 14.40 12.89
N VAL A 100 18.00 15.48 12.43
CA VAL A 100 18.32 15.70 11.01
C VAL A 100 19.81 15.51 10.78
N MET A 101 20.16 14.79 9.72
CA MET A 101 21.55 14.61 9.30
C MET A 101 22.09 15.90 8.66
N VAL A 102 23.27 16.35 9.08
CA VAL A 102 24.03 17.38 8.39
C VAL A 102 24.57 16.81 7.08
N ARG A 103 24.16 17.38 5.94
CA ARG A 103 24.60 16.93 4.60
C ARG A 103 25.27 18.04 3.82
N GLU A 104 26.25 17.67 3.00
CA GLU A 104 27.02 18.59 2.14
C GLU A 104 26.14 19.56 1.32
N PRO A 105 25.04 19.16 0.63
CA PRO A 105 24.23 20.09 -0.16
C PRO A 105 23.50 21.17 0.66
N ALA A 106 23.26 20.92 1.95
CA ALA A 106 22.71 21.93 2.86
C ALA A 106 23.81 22.92 3.32
N LEU A 107 25.03 22.43 3.57
CA LEU A 107 26.17 23.28 3.90
C LEU A 107 26.62 24.15 2.72
N GLU A 108 26.61 23.61 1.50
CA GLU A 108 26.88 24.34 0.26
C GLU A 108 25.91 25.52 0.11
N LEU A 109 24.60 25.24 0.24
CA LEU A 109 23.55 26.25 0.20
C LEU A 109 23.67 27.29 1.32
N MET A 110 23.95 26.88 2.55
CA MET A 110 24.24 27.81 3.66
C MET A 110 25.49 28.66 3.39
N SER A 111 26.52 28.11 2.73
CA SER A 111 27.72 28.84 2.33
C SER A 111 27.40 29.92 1.29
N TYR A 112 26.55 29.63 0.30
CA TYR A 112 26.05 30.66 -0.62
C TYR A 112 25.23 31.72 0.10
N LEU A 113 24.31 31.34 1.01
CA LEU A 113 23.51 32.29 1.79
C LEU A 113 24.37 33.18 2.72
N LYS A 114 25.46 32.65 3.29
CA LYS A 114 26.43 33.41 4.08
C LYS A 114 27.24 34.40 3.22
N ARG A 115 27.45 34.12 1.93
CA ARG A 115 28.27 34.92 0.99
C ARG A 115 27.47 35.83 0.05
N ALA A 116 26.14 35.66 -0.04
CA ALA A 116 25.30 36.39 -1.00
C ALA A 116 25.16 37.88 -0.64
N ASP A 117 25.15 38.72 -1.67
CA ASP A 117 24.94 40.16 -1.57
C ASP A 117 23.45 40.49 -1.72
N TYR A 118 22.79 40.74 -0.60
CA TYR A 118 21.35 41.02 -0.53
C TYR A 118 20.94 42.41 -1.03
N SER A 119 21.88 43.27 -1.45
CA SER A 119 21.56 44.49 -2.20
C SER A 119 21.16 44.20 -3.66
N LYS A 120 21.60 43.04 -4.18
CA LYS A 120 21.28 42.56 -5.53
C LYS A 120 19.93 41.80 -5.54
N PRO A 121 19.35 41.52 -6.74
CA PRO A 121 18.11 40.77 -6.82
C PRO A 121 18.24 39.34 -6.27
N ALA A 122 17.16 38.81 -5.70
CA ALA A 122 17.13 37.56 -4.96
C ALA A 122 17.61 36.37 -5.82
N VAL A 123 18.66 35.70 -5.34
CA VAL A 123 19.25 34.53 -6.00
C VAL A 123 18.30 33.33 -5.84
N ARG A 124 18.10 32.60 -6.94
CA ARG A 124 17.35 31.33 -6.97
C ARG A 124 18.31 30.15 -6.81
N TYR A 125 18.03 29.27 -5.84
CA TYR A 125 18.73 28.01 -5.60
C TYR A 125 17.78 26.84 -5.85
N MET A 126 18.26 25.76 -6.46
CA MET A 126 17.43 24.59 -6.82
C MET A 126 18.10 23.27 -6.46
N LEU A 127 17.53 22.60 -5.46
CA LEU A 127 17.91 21.26 -5.02
C LEU A 127 17.30 20.20 -5.97
N TYR A 128 18.16 19.47 -6.69
CA TYR A 128 17.76 18.43 -7.66
C TYR A 128 18.47 17.09 -7.38
N GLY A 129 18.01 15.99 -7.99
CA GLY A 129 18.55 14.64 -7.76
C GLY A 129 17.46 13.57 -7.59
N GLU A 130 17.86 12.32 -7.43
CA GLU A 130 16.99 11.14 -7.46
C GLU A 130 15.82 11.12 -6.44
N VAL A 131 14.78 10.32 -6.71
CA VAL A 131 13.66 10.13 -5.77
C VAL A 131 14.19 9.57 -4.45
N GLY A 132 13.75 10.15 -3.33
CA GLY A 132 14.18 9.70 -2.00
C GLY A 132 15.55 10.22 -1.54
N SER A 133 16.30 10.95 -2.38
CA SER A 133 17.66 11.44 -2.05
C SER A 133 17.77 12.44 -0.89
N GLY A 134 16.67 12.82 -0.24
CA GLY A 134 16.68 13.70 0.94
C GLY A 134 16.55 15.20 0.69
N LYS A 135 16.28 15.65 -0.55
CA LYS A 135 16.10 17.07 -0.94
C LYS A 135 15.29 17.90 0.07
N THR A 136 14.10 17.43 0.44
CA THR A 136 13.21 18.11 1.40
C THR A 136 13.86 18.28 2.78
N MET A 137 14.66 17.32 3.23
CA MET A 137 15.37 17.44 4.52
C MET A 137 16.53 18.43 4.44
N SER A 138 17.23 18.53 3.30
CA SER A 138 18.21 19.60 3.04
C SER A 138 17.55 20.99 2.97
N LEU A 139 16.34 21.09 2.42
CA LEU A 139 15.52 22.30 2.45
C LEU A 139 15.12 22.68 3.89
N CYS A 140 14.59 21.73 4.66
CA CYS A 140 14.24 21.92 6.08
C CYS A 140 15.46 22.30 6.95
N HIS A 141 16.64 21.72 6.68
CA HIS A 141 17.87 22.08 7.38
C HIS A 141 18.29 23.53 7.08
N THR A 142 18.20 23.94 5.82
CA THR A 142 18.47 25.33 5.41
C THR A 142 17.43 26.31 5.97
N LEU A 143 16.16 25.90 6.09
CA LEU A 143 15.13 26.68 6.77
C LEU A 143 15.41 26.86 8.26
N HIS A 144 15.96 25.84 8.93
CA HIS A 144 16.38 25.99 10.33
C HIS A 144 17.51 27.03 10.46
N TYR A 145 18.49 27.03 9.54
CA TYR A 145 19.50 28.10 9.45
C TYR A 145 18.86 29.48 9.25
N CYS A 146 17.99 29.67 8.26
CA CYS A 146 17.31 30.96 8.04
C CYS A 146 16.54 31.42 9.30
N SER A 147 15.96 30.48 10.05
CA SER A 147 15.24 30.76 11.29
C SER A 147 16.16 31.15 12.45
N THR A 148 17.31 30.50 12.65
CA THR A 148 18.26 30.91 13.72
C THR A 148 18.93 32.25 13.40
N GLN A 149 19.07 32.58 12.12
CA GLN A 149 19.57 33.88 11.66
C GLN A 149 18.51 35.00 11.61
N GLY A 150 17.29 34.77 12.10
CA GLY A 150 16.25 35.81 12.20
C GLY A 150 15.69 36.30 10.85
N TRP A 151 15.51 35.42 9.88
CA TRP A 151 14.85 35.76 8.61
C TRP A 151 13.32 35.56 8.70
N LEU A 152 12.57 36.29 7.88
CA LEU A 152 11.15 36.02 7.61
C LEU A 152 11.04 34.87 6.59
N ILE A 153 10.18 33.89 6.86
CA ILE A 153 10.11 32.62 6.13
C ILE A 153 8.75 32.44 5.46
N ILE A 154 8.77 32.44 4.12
CA ILE A 154 7.66 32.00 3.26
C ILE A 154 7.97 30.53 2.90
N HIS A 155 7.43 29.57 3.66
CA HIS A 155 7.60 28.13 3.37
C HIS A 155 6.34 27.51 2.77
N ILE A 156 6.52 26.73 1.70
CA ILE A 156 5.50 25.90 1.04
C ILE A 156 6.03 24.45 1.00
N PRO A 157 5.49 23.54 1.83
CA PRO A 157 6.07 22.21 2.07
C PRO A 157 5.81 21.18 0.97
N ASP A 158 4.83 21.43 0.08
CA ASP A 158 4.69 20.76 -1.22
C ASP A 158 3.77 21.61 -2.11
N ALA A 159 4.31 22.14 -3.21
CA ALA A 159 3.54 22.92 -4.17
C ALA A 159 2.51 22.07 -4.96
N HIS A 160 2.62 20.73 -4.99
CA HIS A 160 1.62 19.89 -5.65
C HIS A 160 0.26 19.90 -4.93
N LEU A 161 0.22 20.18 -3.62
CA LEU A 161 -1.02 20.39 -2.86
C LEU A 161 -1.80 21.65 -3.29
N TRP A 162 -1.19 22.52 -4.10
CA TRP A 162 -1.83 23.69 -4.71
C TRP A 162 -2.24 23.47 -6.18
N ILE A 163 -2.00 22.29 -6.76
CA ILE A 163 -2.46 21.91 -8.12
C ILE A 163 -3.17 20.54 -8.17
N LYS A 164 -3.37 19.91 -7.01
CA LYS A 164 -4.05 18.63 -6.82
C LYS A 164 -4.95 18.68 -5.60
N ASN A 165 -5.99 17.86 -5.62
CA ASN A 165 -6.86 17.56 -4.47
C ASN A 165 -7.43 18.81 -3.76
N CYS A 166 -7.59 19.92 -4.49
CA CYS A 166 -8.21 21.14 -3.97
C CYS A 166 -9.73 20.92 -3.89
N SER A 167 -10.24 20.78 -2.67
CA SER A 167 -11.63 20.42 -2.38
C SER A 167 -12.67 21.51 -2.68
N GLU A 168 -12.29 22.78 -2.65
CA GLU A 168 -13.12 23.92 -3.07
C GLU A 168 -12.30 24.81 -4.01
N ILE A 169 -12.90 25.19 -5.14
CA ILE A 169 -12.33 26.10 -6.14
C ILE A 169 -13.43 27.10 -6.51
N LEU A 170 -13.14 28.40 -6.44
CA LEU A 170 -14.14 29.46 -6.68
C LEU A 170 -13.67 30.45 -7.75
N PRO A 171 -14.55 31.03 -8.59
CA PRO A 171 -14.20 32.18 -9.42
C PRO A 171 -13.69 33.35 -8.56
N SER A 172 -12.53 33.90 -8.92
CA SER A 172 -11.85 34.91 -8.10
C SER A 172 -12.58 36.23 -8.06
N SER A 173 -12.71 36.79 -6.85
CA SER A 173 -13.33 38.11 -6.60
C SER A 173 -12.64 39.25 -7.34
N TYR A 174 -11.32 39.17 -7.46
CA TYR A 174 -10.50 40.26 -7.99
C TYR A 174 -10.27 40.16 -9.50
N ARG A 175 -10.30 38.94 -10.07
CA ARG A 175 -10.15 38.71 -11.52
C ARG A 175 -11.00 37.51 -11.97
N PRO A 176 -12.13 37.72 -12.67
CA PRO A 176 -13.00 36.63 -13.14
C PRO A 176 -12.33 35.56 -14.03
N SER A 177 -11.18 35.86 -14.64
CA SER A 177 -10.38 34.91 -15.42
C SER A 177 -9.49 34.00 -14.54
N ARG A 178 -9.82 33.81 -13.26
CA ARG A 178 -9.02 33.07 -12.29
C ARG A 178 -9.87 32.30 -11.30
N LEU A 179 -9.24 31.31 -10.70
CA LEU A 179 -9.80 30.39 -9.75
C LEU A 179 -9.03 30.48 -8.42
N ASP A 180 -9.73 30.91 -7.39
CA ASP A 180 -9.27 30.99 -6.01
C ASP A 180 -9.37 29.62 -5.33
N GLN A 181 -8.45 29.38 -4.39
CA GLN A 181 -8.25 28.12 -3.66
C GLN A 181 -8.38 28.43 -2.16
N PRO A 182 -9.60 28.72 -1.68
CA PRO A 182 -9.83 29.39 -0.40
C PRO A 182 -9.33 28.57 0.80
N ILE A 183 -9.52 27.24 0.77
CA ILE A 183 -9.14 26.34 1.86
C ILE A 183 -7.61 26.23 1.99
N GLN A 184 -6.92 25.99 0.88
CA GLN A 184 -5.46 25.87 0.83
C GLN A 184 -4.80 27.19 1.25
N ALA A 185 -5.34 28.32 0.79
CA ALA A 185 -4.89 29.65 1.17
C ALA A 185 -5.10 29.94 2.67
N ALA A 186 -6.29 29.66 3.23
CA ALA A 186 -6.58 29.87 4.64
C ALA A 186 -5.69 29.03 5.55
N GLN A 187 -5.46 27.76 5.20
CA GLN A 187 -4.59 26.87 5.98
C GLN A 187 -3.11 27.28 5.87
N TRP A 188 -2.65 27.73 4.70
CA TRP A 188 -1.31 28.28 4.55
C TRP A 188 -1.12 29.59 5.34
N LEU A 189 -2.11 30.50 5.35
CA LEU A 189 -2.06 31.73 6.17
C LEU A 189 -1.96 31.44 7.68
N ARG A 190 -2.68 30.42 8.19
CA ARG A 190 -2.56 29.98 9.59
C ARG A 190 -1.13 29.52 9.92
N ASN A 191 -0.53 28.73 9.04
CA ASN A 191 0.84 28.24 9.18
C ASN A 191 1.86 29.37 9.09
N PHE A 192 1.75 30.24 8.08
CA PHE A 192 2.58 31.41 7.91
C PHE A 192 2.54 32.33 9.14
N ARG A 193 1.38 32.49 9.78
CA ARG A 193 1.23 33.22 11.04
C ARG A 193 2.09 32.62 12.15
N ILE A 194 1.96 31.33 12.40
CA ILE A 194 2.69 30.62 13.48
C ILE A 194 4.22 30.75 13.29
N THR A 195 4.70 30.67 12.04
CA THR A 195 6.14 30.77 11.74
C THR A 195 6.70 32.19 11.83
N ASN A 196 5.88 33.22 11.58
CA ASN A 196 6.36 34.60 11.43
C ASN A 196 5.76 35.60 12.43
N GLU A 197 5.03 35.15 13.47
CA GLU A 197 4.29 35.98 14.44
C GLU A 197 5.07 37.22 14.92
N HIS A 198 6.37 37.06 15.21
CA HIS A 198 7.27 38.13 15.65
C HIS A 198 7.45 39.29 14.65
N PHE A 199 7.24 39.07 13.35
CA PHE A 199 7.32 40.08 12.29
C PHE A 199 5.97 40.73 11.96
N LEU A 200 4.84 40.06 12.23
CA LEU A 200 3.52 40.49 11.74
C LEU A 200 2.96 41.75 12.43
N SER A 201 3.45 42.05 13.62
CA SER A 201 3.18 43.31 14.33
C SER A 201 4.11 44.45 13.92
N LYS A 202 5.27 44.15 13.35
CA LYS A 202 6.32 45.11 12.96
C LYS A 202 6.12 45.65 11.53
N ILE A 203 5.86 44.74 10.59
CA ILE A 203 5.68 45.07 9.18
C ILE A 203 4.24 45.57 8.96
N LYS A 204 4.10 46.65 8.19
CA LYS A 204 2.82 47.36 7.95
C LYS A 204 2.39 47.27 6.48
N THR A 205 1.11 47.50 6.18
CA THR A 205 0.59 47.62 4.81
C THR A 205 1.05 48.91 4.15
N THR A 206 1.69 48.83 2.98
CA THR A 206 2.11 50.01 2.17
C THR A 206 0.97 50.66 1.39
N LYS A 207 -0.25 50.12 1.50
CA LYS A 207 -1.47 50.66 0.87
C LYS A 207 -2.75 50.07 1.45
N ARG A 208 -3.87 50.74 1.20
CA ARG A 208 -5.23 50.22 1.43
C ARG A 208 -5.55 48.98 0.57
N TYR A 209 -6.21 48.00 1.17
CA TYR A 209 -6.80 46.83 0.52
C TYR A 209 -8.30 46.75 0.79
N VAL A 210 -9.12 46.56 -0.25
CA VAL A 210 -10.59 46.49 -0.14
C VAL A 210 -11.08 45.08 -0.44
N TRP A 211 -11.78 44.46 0.52
CA TRP A 211 -12.25 43.07 0.45
C TRP A 211 -13.74 42.95 0.09
N THR A 212 -14.54 43.91 0.58
CA THR A 212 -15.97 44.07 0.26
C THR A 212 -16.36 45.56 0.28
N LYS A 213 -17.62 45.89 -0.02
CA LYS A 213 -18.17 47.25 0.15
C LYS A 213 -18.19 47.75 1.61
N ARG A 214 -17.86 46.91 2.60
CA ARG A 214 -17.88 47.23 4.04
C ARG A 214 -16.61 46.79 4.80
N GLU A 215 -15.70 46.08 4.16
CA GLU A 215 -14.49 45.53 4.79
C GLU A 215 -13.26 45.93 3.96
N SER A 216 -12.34 46.66 4.58
CA SER A 216 -11.04 47.03 4.04
C SER A 216 -9.98 46.95 5.14
N THR A 217 -8.75 46.59 4.75
CA THR A 217 -7.56 46.78 5.58
C THR A 217 -6.93 48.10 5.14
N GLU A 218 -6.81 49.05 6.05
CA GLU A 218 -6.28 50.37 5.73
C GLU A 218 -4.75 50.35 5.58
N GLU A 219 -4.20 51.46 5.10
CA GLU A 219 -2.76 51.68 4.98
C GLU A 219 -2.12 51.89 6.36
N GLY A 220 -0.87 51.46 6.53
CA GLY A 220 -0.13 51.56 7.80
C GLY A 220 -0.54 50.53 8.87
N GLN A 221 -1.49 49.64 8.59
CA GLN A 221 -1.93 48.59 9.52
C GLN A 221 -0.95 47.40 9.58
N PRO A 222 -0.82 46.69 10.70
CA PRO A 222 0.08 45.53 10.81
C PRO A 222 -0.30 44.42 9.82
N LEU A 223 0.70 43.71 9.26
CA LEU A 223 0.45 42.52 8.43
C LEU A 223 -0.31 41.41 9.17
N ARG A 224 -0.30 41.43 10.52
CA ARG A 224 -1.17 40.60 11.35
C ARG A 224 -2.65 40.73 10.96
N GLU A 225 -3.16 41.95 10.81
CA GLU A 225 -4.58 42.19 10.50
C GLU A 225 -4.94 41.67 9.11
N LEU A 226 -4.03 41.90 8.13
CA LEU A 226 -4.15 41.36 6.78
C LEU A 226 -4.27 39.82 6.80
N VAL A 227 -3.41 39.15 7.58
CA VAL A 227 -3.40 37.68 7.74
C VAL A 227 -4.66 37.20 8.46
N GLU A 228 -5.08 37.85 9.55
CA GLU A 228 -6.25 37.45 10.34
C GLU A 228 -7.59 37.69 9.60
N GLN A 229 -7.67 38.72 8.75
CA GLN A 229 -8.77 38.91 7.80
C GLN A 229 -8.83 37.74 6.79
N GLY A 230 -7.69 37.27 6.28
CA GLY A 230 -7.63 36.10 5.41
C GLY A 230 -7.98 34.78 6.11
N ILE A 231 -7.62 34.60 7.39
CA ILE A 231 -7.93 33.39 8.17
C ILE A 231 -9.42 33.34 8.55
N SER A 232 -10.04 34.50 8.83
CA SER A 232 -11.45 34.60 9.22
C SER A 232 -12.42 34.66 8.03
N ARG A 233 -12.03 35.27 6.90
CA ARG A 233 -12.83 35.34 5.67
C ARG A 233 -12.29 34.37 4.60
N VAL A 234 -12.47 33.07 4.84
CA VAL A 234 -11.95 31.95 4.01
C VAL A 234 -12.15 32.16 2.49
N LYS A 235 -13.33 32.68 2.07
CA LYS A 235 -13.64 32.99 0.65
C LYS A 235 -12.81 34.12 0.01
N ARG A 236 -11.89 34.75 0.73
CA ARG A 236 -10.96 35.79 0.25
C ARG A 236 -9.50 35.49 0.55
N SER A 237 -9.19 34.34 1.16
CA SER A 237 -7.82 33.99 1.55
C SER A 237 -6.83 33.97 0.38
N SER A 238 -7.26 33.59 -0.83
CA SER A 238 -6.38 33.60 -2.02
C SER A 238 -5.98 35.01 -2.46
N ASP A 239 -6.91 35.97 -2.42
CA ASP A 239 -6.63 37.40 -2.66
C ASP A 239 -5.72 37.96 -1.54
N VAL A 240 -5.94 37.56 -0.28
CA VAL A 240 -5.10 37.94 0.88
C VAL A 240 -3.67 37.41 0.75
N VAL A 241 -3.46 36.17 0.30
CA VAL A 241 -2.11 35.65 0.01
C VAL A 241 -1.44 36.48 -1.10
N GLY A 242 -2.19 36.89 -2.12
CA GLY A 242 -1.70 37.78 -3.19
C GLY A 242 -1.40 39.22 -2.75
N ALA A 243 -1.99 39.68 -1.65
CA ALA A 243 -1.66 40.93 -0.98
C ALA A 243 -0.40 40.77 -0.12
N LEU A 244 -0.40 39.79 0.78
CA LEU A 244 0.71 39.49 1.70
C LEU A 244 2.03 39.26 0.97
N LEU A 245 2.06 38.39 -0.03
CA LEU A 245 3.27 38.12 -0.82
C LEU A 245 3.78 39.39 -1.52
N ARG A 246 2.90 40.34 -1.87
CA ARG A 246 3.29 41.61 -2.47
C ARG A 246 3.92 42.55 -1.44
N GLU A 247 3.32 42.71 -0.26
CA GLU A 247 3.90 43.56 0.81
C GLU A 247 5.30 43.06 1.20
N LEU A 248 5.44 41.75 1.42
CA LEU A 248 6.72 41.13 1.76
C LEU A 248 7.77 41.33 0.66
N ARG A 249 7.38 41.22 -0.63
CA ARG A 249 8.29 41.43 -1.77
C ARG A 249 8.64 42.90 -2.02
N LEU A 250 7.82 43.85 -1.57
CA LEU A 250 8.08 45.29 -1.68
C LEU A 250 8.96 45.81 -0.54
N GLN A 251 8.80 45.25 0.66
CA GLN A 251 9.48 45.73 1.88
C GLN A 251 10.78 44.96 2.21
N ALA A 252 11.01 43.79 1.58
CA ALA A 252 12.30 43.11 1.66
C ALA A 252 13.41 43.97 1.02
N GLY A 253 14.54 44.14 1.73
CA GLY A 253 15.75 44.72 1.16
C GLY A 253 15.72 46.22 0.82
N GLY A 254 14.79 46.99 1.40
CA GLY A 254 14.67 48.43 1.17
C GLY A 254 15.98 49.21 1.43
N VAL A 255 16.31 50.12 0.52
CA VAL A 255 17.53 50.93 0.53
C VAL A 255 17.28 52.31 1.17
N THR A 256 18.35 52.92 1.69
CA THR A 256 18.45 54.25 2.32
C THR A 256 17.88 54.43 3.74
N ALA A 257 18.31 55.52 4.36
CA ALA A 257 18.41 55.74 5.80
C ALA A 257 17.09 56.16 6.49
N GLU A 258 16.90 55.61 7.70
CA GLU A 258 16.48 56.26 8.97
C GLU A 258 15.28 57.25 9.04
N ALA A 259 14.61 57.59 7.95
CA ALA A 259 13.51 58.58 7.95
C ALA A 259 12.14 58.00 8.34
N ASP A 260 11.76 56.83 7.81
CA ASP A 260 10.38 56.29 7.90
C ASP A 260 10.17 55.18 8.96
N GLY A 261 11.19 54.87 9.76
CA GLY A 261 11.04 54.02 10.97
C GLY A 261 10.65 52.54 10.74
N GLN A 262 10.69 52.02 9.51
CA GLN A 262 10.43 50.59 9.25
C GLN A 262 11.66 49.70 9.52
N GLU A 263 11.48 48.62 10.28
CA GLU A 263 12.53 47.63 10.54
C GLU A 263 12.87 46.81 9.29
N ARG A 264 14.17 46.69 8.99
CA ARG A 264 14.69 45.83 7.92
C ARG A 264 14.58 44.35 8.30
N PHE A 265 14.06 43.53 7.40
CA PHE A 265 14.07 42.06 7.50
C PHE A 265 14.70 41.42 6.26
N ARG A 266 15.24 40.20 6.42
CA ARG A 266 15.65 39.33 5.31
C ARG A 266 14.53 38.35 4.99
N LEU A 267 14.37 37.98 3.72
CA LEU A 267 13.26 37.13 3.26
C LEU A 267 13.75 35.82 2.63
N ALA A 268 13.33 34.69 3.20
CA ALA A 268 13.57 33.35 2.63
C ALA A 268 12.26 32.81 2.01
N VAL A 269 12.29 32.54 0.70
CA VAL A 269 11.18 31.91 -0.03
C VAL A 269 11.54 30.45 -0.29
N ALA A 270 10.96 29.53 0.47
CA ALA A 270 11.20 28.09 0.37
C ALA A 270 10.00 27.36 -0.26
N VAL A 271 10.22 26.62 -1.35
CA VAL A 271 9.17 25.85 -2.05
C VAL A 271 9.66 24.46 -2.41
N ASP A 272 9.08 23.42 -1.79
CA ASP A 272 9.28 22.04 -2.25
C ASP A 272 8.33 21.70 -3.41
N GLY A 273 8.79 20.83 -4.30
CA GLY A 273 8.06 20.43 -5.51
C GLY A 273 7.82 21.57 -6.49
N VAL A 274 8.73 22.54 -6.62
CA VAL A 274 8.49 23.80 -7.37
C VAL A 274 8.05 23.58 -8.83
N ASN A 275 8.43 22.46 -9.44
CA ASN A 275 7.97 22.03 -10.76
C ASN A 275 6.44 21.84 -10.88
N ALA A 276 5.71 21.73 -9.77
CA ALA A 276 4.25 21.78 -9.73
C ALA A 276 3.68 23.03 -10.41
N LEU A 277 4.38 24.17 -10.37
CA LEU A 277 3.87 25.45 -10.84
C LEU A 277 3.83 25.57 -12.38
N TRP A 278 4.51 24.67 -13.10
CA TRP A 278 4.49 24.54 -14.56
C TRP A 278 4.04 23.14 -15.04
N GLY A 279 3.84 22.19 -14.11
CA GLY A 279 3.28 20.87 -14.41
C GLY A 279 1.76 20.91 -14.66
N ARG A 280 1.21 19.85 -15.25
CA ARG A 280 -0.25 19.72 -15.46
C ARG A 280 -0.98 19.57 -14.11
N THR A 281 -2.07 20.30 -13.90
CA THR A 281 -2.94 20.14 -12.73
C THR A 281 -3.80 18.87 -12.85
N SER A 282 -4.37 18.40 -11.74
CA SER A 282 -5.45 17.39 -11.78
C SER A 282 -6.86 18.01 -11.68
N LEU A 283 -6.96 19.34 -11.71
CA LEU A 283 -8.18 20.09 -11.42
C LEU A 283 -8.97 20.37 -12.71
N ARG A 284 -10.30 20.36 -12.62
CA ARG A 284 -11.19 20.56 -13.76
C ARG A 284 -12.19 21.69 -13.50
N LYS A 285 -12.57 22.39 -14.56
CA LYS A 285 -13.67 23.38 -14.59
C LYS A 285 -15.01 22.65 -14.67
N GLU A 286 -16.11 23.36 -14.45
CA GLU A 286 -17.48 22.83 -14.55
C GLU A 286 -17.76 22.15 -15.91
N ASN A 287 -17.19 22.69 -17.00
CA ASN A 287 -17.24 22.10 -18.35
C ASN A 287 -16.32 20.88 -18.56
N LYS A 288 -15.80 20.28 -17.47
CA LYS A 288 -14.87 19.12 -17.42
C LYS A 288 -13.49 19.31 -18.04
N SER A 289 -13.20 20.48 -18.63
CA SER A 289 -11.86 20.83 -19.14
C SER A 289 -10.84 20.98 -18.00
N LEU A 290 -9.56 20.70 -18.27
CA LEU A 290 -8.48 20.88 -17.30
C LEU A 290 -8.20 22.36 -17.02
N ILE A 291 -7.83 22.67 -15.78
CA ILE A 291 -7.40 24.00 -15.36
C ILE A 291 -5.90 24.14 -15.60
N SER A 292 -5.47 25.21 -16.28
CA SER A 292 -4.04 25.55 -16.40
C SER A 292 -3.50 26.08 -15.05
N PRO A 293 -2.24 25.78 -14.66
CA PRO A 293 -1.67 26.31 -13.41
C PRO A 293 -1.72 27.84 -13.31
N GLU A 294 -1.66 28.55 -14.44
CA GLU A 294 -1.72 30.02 -14.48
C GLU A 294 -3.09 30.61 -14.11
N GLU A 295 -4.16 29.82 -14.21
CA GLU A 295 -5.51 30.24 -13.85
C GLU A 295 -5.73 30.20 -12.33
N LEU A 296 -4.88 29.48 -11.58
CA LEU A 296 -4.98 29.33 -10.13
C LEU A 296 -4.32 30.52 -9.42
N THR A 297 -5.08 31.23 -8.58
CA THR A 297 -4.61 32.49 -7.96
C THR A 297 -3.37 32.31 -7.10
N LEU A 298 -3.24 31.21 -6.34
CA LEU A 298 -2.06 30.95 -5.51
C LEU A 298 -0.82 30.68 -6.36
N VAL A 299 -0.93 29.81 -7.37
CA VAL A 299 0.17 29.49 -8.31
C VAL A 299 0.62 30.74 -9.06
N HIS A 300 -0.30 31.56 -9.55
CA HIS A 300 0.01 32.83 -10.22
C HIS A 300 0.81 33.78 -9.30
N ASN A 301 0.38 33.93 -8.05
CA ASN A 301 1.05 34.82 -7.09
C ASN A 301 2.41 34.26 -6.65
N LEU A 302 2.57 32.93 -6.56
CA LEU A 302 3.85 32.29 -6.28
C LEU A 302 4.83 32.36 -7.46
N ARG A 303 4.38 32.13 -8.70
CA ARG A 303 5.17 32.40 -9.93
C ARG A 303 5.70 33.84 -9.98
N LYS A 304 5.04 34.80 -9.32
CA LYS A 304 5.51 36.19 -9.15
C LYS A 304 6.49 36.40 -7.99
N MET A 305 6.39 35.61 -6.93
CA MET A 305 7.33 35.66 -5.79
C MET A 305 8.69 35.04 -6.15
N LEU A 306 8.68 34.00 -7.00
CA LEU A 306 9.86 33.30 -7.49
C LEU A 306 10.65 34.03 -8.61
N ARG A 307 10.26 35.27 -8.93
CA ARG A 307 11.01 36.12 -9.86
C ARG A 307 12.21 36.77 -9.15
N ASN A 308 13.27 37.01 -9.91
CA ASN A 308 14.50 37.68 -9.47
C ASN A 308 14.41 39.21 -9.71
N ASP A 309 13.29 39.81 -9.32
CA ASP A 309 12.90 41.22 -9.55
C ASP A 309 12.55 41.94 -8.22
N TRP A 310 13.24 41.53 -7.15
CA TRP A 310 13.21 42.09 -5.79
C TRP A 310 14.51 41.72 -5.04
N SER A 311 14.90 42.46 -4.01
CA SER A 311 16.17 42.32 -3.26
C SER A 311 15.93 41.99 -1.77
N GLY A 312 17.01 41.81 -0.98
CA GLY A 312 16.89 41.57 0.47
C GLY A 312 16.56 40.13 0.88
N GLY A 313 16.66 39.16 -0.03
CA GLY A 313 16.32 37.78 0.27
C GLY A 313 16.88 36.74 -0.70
N ALA A 314 16.43 35.50 -0.53
CA ALA A 314 16.81 34.36 -1.34
C ALA A 314 15.61 33.46 -1.64
N ILE A 315 15.63 32.84 -2.82
CA ILE A 315 14.65 31.87 -3.28
C ILE A 315 15.30 30.49 -3.23
N ILE A 316 14.73 29.58 -2.45
CA ILE A 316 15.25 28.23 -2.23
C ILE A 316 14.19 27.24 -2.65
N THR A 317 14.51 26.32 -3.55
CA THR A 317 13.54 25.41 -4.13
C THR A 317 14.07 23.99 -4.22
N SER A 318 13.16 23.02 -4.21
CA SER A 318 13.48 21.64 -4.56
C SER A 318 12.56 21.12 -5.66
N LEU A 319 13.11 20.26 -6.50
CA LEU A 319 12.34 19.50 -7.48
C LEU A 319 11.79 18.23 -6.84
N SER A 320 10.51 17.95 -7.09
CA SER A 320 9.87 16.69 -6.70
C SER A 320 9.21 16.02 -7.90
N GLN A 321 9.68 14.82 -8.21
CA GLN A 321 8.99 13.89 -9.11
C GLN A 321 7.71 13.34 -8.44
N THR A 322 7.71 13.22 -7.10
CA THR A 322 6.54 12.86 -6.29
C THR A 322 5.48 13.96 -6.40
N GLY A 323 4.55 13.79 -7.34
CA GLY A 323 3.54 14.79 -7.67
C GLY A 323 3.50 15.16 -9.16
N SER A 324 4.58 14.98 -9.90
CA SER A 324 4.62 15.32 -11.33
C SER A 324 3.82 14.31 -12.18
N LEU A 325 2.68 14.74 -12.73
CA LEU A 325 1.82 13.87 -13.54
C LEU A 325 2.50 13.52 -14.87
N PHE A 326 2.58 12.22 -15.18
CA PHE A 326 3.07 11.66 -16.45
C PHE A 326 4.56 11.93 -16.81
N LYS A 327 5.42 12.28 -15.84
CA LYS A 327 6.88 12.23 -16.04
C LYS A 327 7.41 10.82 -15.73
N PRO A 328 8.43 10.30 -16.45
CA PRO A 328 8.97 8.97 -16.22
C PRO A 328 9.73 8.92 -14.87
N ARG A 329 9.72 7.75 -14.21
CA ARG A 329 10.32 7.56 -12.87
C ARG A 329 11.84 7.79 -12.81
N THR A 330 12.53 7.85 -13.95
CA THR A 330 13.95 8.15 -14.07
C THR A 330 14.28 9.64 -14.17
N ALA A 331 13.31 10.53 -14.42
CA ALA A 331 13.56 11.97 -14.63
C ALA A 331 13.83 12.70 -13.29
N TYR A 332 14.97 13.37 -13.18
CA TYR A 332 15.35 14.12 -11.98
C TYR A 332 16.12 15.43 -12.25
N LEU A 333 16.49 15.70 -13.51
CA LEU A 333 17.20 16.92 -13.89
C LEU A 333 16.22 18.09 -14.01
N PRO A 334 16.67 19.35 -13.78
CA PRO A 334 15.81 20.54 -13.85
C PRO A 334 15.04 20.66 -15.17
N GLN A 335 15.72 20.49 -16.31
CA GLN A 335 15.12 20.59 -17.64
C GLN A 335 14.04 19.50 -17.87
N GLU A 336 14.22 18.31 -17.32
CA GLU A 336 13.26 17.21 -17.45
C GLU A 336 12.00 17.45 -16.62
N LEU A 337 12.14 17.89 -15.36
CA LEU A 337 11.03 18.01 -14.41
C LEU A 337 10.24 19.31 -14.57
N LEU A 338 10.92 20.43 -14.84
CA LEU A 338 10.25 21.72 -15.12
C LEU A 338 9.62 21.76 -16.52
N GLY A 339 10.21 21.03 -17.48
CA GLY A 339 9.92 21.22 -18.90
C GLY A 339 10.42 22.59 -19.40
N GLN A 340 10.19 22.87 -20.69
CA GLN A 340 10.70 24.08 -21.33
C GLN A 340 10.18 25.37 -20.68
N GLU A 341 8.86 25.56 -20.60
CA GLU A 341 8.23 26.75 -19.98
C GLU A 341 8.74 27.01 -18.55
N GLY A 342 8.85 25.96 -17.73
CA GLY A 342 9.31 26.09 -16.34
C GLY A 342 10.80 26.33 -16.20
N PHE A 343 11.62 25.77 -17.10
CA PHE A 343 13.06 26.03 -17.13
C PHE A 343 13.34 27.46 -17.60
N ASP A 344 12.80 27.84 -18.76
CA ASP A 344 12.96 29.17 -19.36
C ASP A 344 12.40 30.29 -18.45
N SER A 345 11.36 30.01 -17.66
CA SER A 345 10.79 30.96 -16.68
C SER A 345 11.53 31.04 -15.34
N PHE A 346 12.38 30.06 -15.00
CA PHE A 346 13.08 29.98 -13.70
C PHE A 346 14.60 30.18 -13.84
N ASP A 347 15.14 30.13 -15.06
CA ASP A 347 16.49 30.61 -15.37
C ASP A 347 16.64 32.13 -15.12
N PRO A 348 17.81 32.63 -14.67
CA PRO A 348 18.93 31.88 -14.11
C PRO A 348 18.64 31.39 -12.68
N PHE A 349 19.24 30.25 -12.33
CA PHE A 349 19.27 29.68 -10.97
C PHE A 349 20.58 28.92 -10.70
N VAL A 350 20.90 28.71 -9.43
CA VAL A 350 22.05 27.91 -8.97
C VAL A 350 21.57 26.46 -8.74
N PRO A 351 22.01 25.47 -9.55
CA PRO A 351 21.66 24.07 -9.36
C PRO A 351 22.53 23.43 -8.27
N ILE A 352 21.90 22.84 -7.25
CA ILE A 352 22.56 22.13 -6.14
C ILE A 352 22.14 20.66 -6.18
N GLN A 353 23.10 19.75 -6.35
CA GLN A 353 22.80 18.33 -6.46
C GLN A 353 22.67 17.69 -5.07
N VAL A 354 21.58 16.97 -4.85
CA VAL A 354 21.35 16.19 -3.63
C VAL A 354 21.43 14.69 -3.97
N PRO A 355 22.60 14.05 -3.82
CA PRO A 355 22.79 12.63 -4.10
C PRO A 355 22.13 11.75 -3.03
N VAL A 356 22.08 10.44 -3.29
CA VAL A 356 21.92 9.40 -2.27
C VAL A 356 23.01 9.52 -1.18
N TYR A 357 22.91 8.77 -0.08
CA TYR A 357 23.91 8.85 0.97
C TYR A 357 25.31 8.44 0.48
N SER A 358 26.34 9.16 0.95
CA SER A 358 27.72 8.67 0.94
C SER A 358 27.89 7.46 1.87
N GLU A 359 29.05 6.81 1.86
CA GLU A 359 29.32 5.67 2.74
C GLU A 359 29.34 6.07 4.23
N MET A 360 29.85 7.27 4.53
CA MET A 360 29.84 7.86 5.87
C MET A 360 28.44 8.26 6.33
N GLU A 361 27.63 8.84 5.43
CA GLU A 361 26.23 9.18 5.72
C GLU A 361 25.39 7.91 5.92
N PHE A 362 25.62 6.86 5.11
CA PHE A 362 24.97 5.56 5.27
C PHE A 362 25.34 4.90 6.61
N GLU A 363 26.65 4.84 6.95
CA GLU A 363 27.11 4.27 8.22
C GLU A 363 26.48 5.00 9.41
N SER A 364 26.50 6.34 9.40
CA SER A 364 25.88 7.15 10.44
C SER A 364 24.37 6.89 10.57
N CYS A 365 23.64 6.77 9.44
CA CYS A 365 22.21 6.46 9.45
C CYS A 365 21.93 5.03 9.94
N TYR A 366 22.74 4.06 9.55
CA TYR A 366 22.69 2.68 10.05
C TYR A 366 22.91 2.64 11.57
N GLN A 367 24.00 3.24 12.07
CA GLN A 367 24.29 3.30 13.51
C GLN A 367 23.18 4.03 14.30
N TYR A 368 22.61 5.11 13.74
CA TYR A 368 21.44 5.80 14.31
C TYR A 368 20.21 4.88 14.42
N TYR A 369 19.94 4.07 13.39
CA TYR A 369 18.84 3.09 13.38
C TYR A 369 19.10 1.87 14.28
N ILE A 370 20.35 1.57 14.62
CA ILE A 370 20.73 0.56 15.62
C ILE A 370 20.53 1.10 17.04
N ASP A 371 21.03 2.32 17.34
CA ASP A 371 20.81 3.05 18.61
C ASP A 371 19.32 3.19 18.94
N ARG A 372 18.52 3.58 17.95
CA ARG A 372 17.07 3.74 18.12
C ARG A 372 16.25 2.46 17.95
N ASN A 373 16.90 1.30 17.88
CA ASN A 373 16.26 -0.01 17.72
C ASN A 373 15.17 0.00 16.62
N TRP A 374 15.47 0.64 15.49
CA TRP A 374 14.70 0.55 14.24
C TRP A 374 15.08 -0.74 13.51
N LEU A 375 16.38 -1.05 13.50
CA LEU A 375 16.96 -2.31 13.02
C LEU A 375 17.03 -3.32 14.17
N GLN A 376 15.92 -4.02 14.41
CA GLN A 376 15.73 -4.93 15.55
C GLN A 376 16.21 -6.37 15.31
N HIS A 377 16.55 -6.76 14.08
CA HIS A 377 16.95 -8.12 13.77
C HIS A 377 18.37 -8.41 14.27
N PRO A 378 18.65 -9.57 14.91
CA PRO A 378 20.02 -9.99 15.17
C PRO A 378 20.95 -10.01 13.93
N GLN A 379 20.43 -10.36 12.74
CA GLN A 379 21.20 -10.33 11.50
C GLN A 379 21.47 -8.90 11.01
N SER A 380 20.57 -7.94 11.24
CA SER A 380 20.83 -6.51 10.95
C SER A 380 21.81 -5.85 11.93
N ARG A 381 22.58 -6.65 12.68
CA ARG A 381 23.72 -6.23 13.51
C ARG A 381 25.04 -6.91 13.09
N THR A 382 25.04 -7.80 12.11
CA THR A 382 26.28 -8.39 11.56
C THR A 382 26.74 -7.63 10.31
N GLU A 383 28.01 -7.77 9.95
CA GLU A 383 28.56 -7.14 8.75
C GLU A 383 27.93 -7.68 7.45
N GLU A 384 27.34 -8.87 7.46
CA GLU A 384 26.62 -9.47 6.34
C GLU A 384 25.26 -8.81 6.17
N GLY A 385 24.45 -8.73 7.24
CA GLY A 385 23.16 -8.03 7.20
C GLY A 385 23.30 -6.53 6.97
N LYS A 386 24.41 -5.93 7.39
CA LYS A 386 24.79 -4.55 7.05
C LYS A 386 25.07 -4.38 5.55
N LYS A 387 25.82 -5.30 4.92
CA LYS A 387 26.04 -5.32 3.47
C LYS A 387 24.73 -5.57 2.69
N GLU A 388 23.85 -6.41 3.23
CA GLU A 388 22.51 -6.64 2.68
C GLU A 388 21.64 -5.38 2.74
N ILE A 389 21.59 -4.68 3.88
CA ILE A 389 20.89 -3.39 4.04
C ILE A 389 21.48 -2.31 3.11
N LEU A 390 22.81 -2.28 2.94
CA LEU A 390 23.49 -1.39 2.01
C LEU A 390 23.09 -1.67 0.56
N PHE A 391 23.01 -2.96 0.17
CA PHE A 391 22.59 -3.41 -1.16
C PHE A 391 21.11 -3.11 -1.43
N LEU A 392 20.21 -3.52 -0.52
CA LEU A 392 18.75 -3.33 -0.64
C LEU A 392 18.34 -1.86 -0.64
N SER A 393 19.03 -1.01 0.12
CA SER A 393 18.79 0.44 0.10
C SER A 393 19.46 1.16 -1.07
N ASN A 394 20.54 0.61 -1.64
CA ASN A 394 21.47 1.29 -2.54
C ASN A 394 21.87 2.70 -2.03
N ARG A 395 22.05 2.84 -0.71
CA ARG A 395 22.27 4.11 0.02
C ARG A 395 21.16 5.17 -0.16
N ASN A 396 20.01 4.84 -0.74
CA ASN A 396 18.89 5.78 -0.89
C ASN A 396 18.17 6.00 0.46
N PRO A 397 18.14 7.25 0.99
CA PRO A 397 17.57 7.53 2.32
C PRO A 397 16.13 7.03 2.49
N ALA A 398 15.26 7.28 1.51
CA ALA A 398 13.85 6.90 1.57
C ALA A 398 13.56 5.45 1.14
N VAL A 399 14.60 4.63 0.95
CA VAL A 399 14.52 3.15 0.91
C VAL A 399 15.06 2.60 2.23
N LEU A 400 16.21 3.10 2.71
CA LEU A 400 16.79 2.72 4.01
C LEU A 400 15.81 2.93 5.17
N GLU A 401 15.07 4.05 5.18
CA GLU A 401 13.97 4.33 6.12
C GLU A 401 12.94 3.18 6.20
N ARG A 402 12.66 2.51 5.07
CA ARG A 402 11.61 1.47 4.96
C ARG A 402 12.08 0.07 5.32
N LEU A 403 13.39 -0.16 5.51
CA LEU A 403 13.95 -1.48 5.84
C LEU A 403 13.69 -1.82 7.32
N LYS A 404 12.41 -2.03 7.65
CA LYS A 404 11.94 -2.56 8.94
C LYS A 404 11.67 -4.06 8.79
N ARG A 405 12.22 -4.88 9.70
CA ARG A 405 11.76 -6.26 9.87
C ARG A 405 10.43 -6.30 10.62
N GLU A 406 9.50 -7.11 10.15
CA GLU A 406 8.41 -7.68 10.94
C GLU A 406 8.94 -8.85 11.78
N ASP A 407 8.82 -8.79 13.11
CA ASP A 407 8.28 -9.94 13.86
C ASP A 407 7.96 -9.65 15.33
N ARG A 408 7.27 -10.62 15.91
CA ARG A 408 6.93 -10.81 17.32
C ARG A 408 8.19 -10.97 18.20
N MET A 409 8.19 -10.33 19.38
CA MET A 409 8.62 -11.03 20.60
C MET A 409 7.98 -10.42 21.86
N THR A 410 7.10 -11.19 22.49
CA THR A 410 6.53 -10.92 23.82
C THR A 410 7.34 -11.64 24.90
N GLN A 411 7.73 -10.96 25.98
CA GLN A 411 7.96 -11.57 27.29
C GLN A 411 7.72 -10.54 28.43
N PRO A 412 7.50 -10.97 29.68
CA PRO A 412 6.48 -10.35 30.52
C PRO A 412 6.99 -9.30 31.51
N ILE A 413 6.10 -8.36 31.88
CA ILE A 413 6.15 -7.70 33.18
C ILE A 413 4.91 -8.12 33.97
N PHE A 414 5.16 -8.62 35.18
CA PHE A 414 4.17 -9.22 36.07
C PHE A 414 3.46 -8.12 36.87
N LEU A 415 2.14 -7.97 36.73
CA LEU A 415 1.35 -7.17 37.67
C LEU A 415 -0.08 -7.69 37.77
N LEU A 416 -0.50 -8.00 38.99
CA LEU A 416 -1.84 -8.51 39.30
C LEU A 416 -2.88 -7.41 39.09
N PHE A 417 -3.96 -7.73 38.37
CA PHE A 417 -5.30 -7.34 38.81
C PHE A 417 -6.31 -8.47 38.53
N LEU A 418 -6.68 -9.16 39.60
CA LEU A 418 -7.77 -10.13 39.60
C LEU A 418 -9.12 -9.39 39.62
N THR A 419 -9.94 -9.59 38.59
CA THR A 419 -11.38 -9.32 38.65
C THR A 419 -12.14 -10.57 38.21
N PHE A 420 -12.69 -11.30 39.17
CA PHE A 420 -13.59 -12.41 38.89
C PHE A 420 -14.91 -11.87 38.34
N ALA A 421 -15.28 -12.31 37.13
CA ALA A 421 -16.65 -12.24 36.63
C ALA A 421 -17.15 -13.68 36.47
N VAL A 422 -18.14 -14.07 37.27
CA VAL A 422 -18.66 -15.45 37.28
C VAL A 422 -19.51 -15.69 36.03
N ALA A 423 -19.16 -16.70 35.25
CA ALA A 423 -19.95 -17.11 34.10
C ALA A 423 -21.27 -17.77 34.54
N GLY A 424 -22.40 -17.12 34.27
CA GLY A 424 -23.71 -17.73 34.41
C GLY A 424 -23.91 -18.81 33.34
N ALA A 425 -23.97 -20.08 33.74
CA ALA A 425 -24.16 -21.20 32.83
C ALA A 425 -25.63 -21.27 32.35
N SER A 426 -25.89 -20.72 31.17
CA SER A 426 -27.09 -21.07 30.39
C SER A 426 -26.87 -22.41 29.68
N ALA A 427 -27.95 -23.17 29.45
CA ALA A 427 -27.88 -24.47 28.79
C ALA A 427 -27.52 -24.30 27.30
N LYS A 428 -26.46 -25.00 26.86
CA LYS A 428 -25.93 -24.89 25.50
C LYS A 428 -26.84 -25.51 24.45
N GLY A 429 -26.94 -24.87 23.29
CA GLY A 429 -27.61 -25.42 22.11
C GLY A 429 -26.71 -26.37 21.30
N ASN A 430 -27.31 -27.37 20.65
CA ASN A 430 -26.62 -28.37 19.81
C ASN A 430 -25.85 -27.83 18.58
N ASN A 431 -25.84 -26.50 18.35
CA ASN A 431 -25.19 -25.86 17.20
C ASN A 431 -24.08 -24.87 17.60
N GLU A 432 -23.66 -24.83 18.87
CA GLU A 432 -22.56 -23.96 19.33
C GLU A 432 -21.17 -24.49 18.95
N CYS A 433 -20.22 -23.56 18.73
CA CYS A 433 -18.80 -23.90 18.59
C CYS A 433 -18.29 -24.67 19.82
N VAL A 434 -17.49 -25.71 19.58
CA VAL A 434 -16.68 -26.38 20.60
C VAL A 434 -15.26 -25.80 20.50
N PRO A 435 -14.92 -24.76 21.30
CA PRO A 435 -13.67 -24.04 21.13
C PRO A 435 -12.47 -24.87 21.61
N ARG A 436 -11.47 -25.01 20.75
CA ARG A 436 -10.16 -25.56 21.08
C ARG A 436 -9.09 -24.48 20.90
N ASN A 437 -8.32 -24.24 21.97
CA ASN A 437 -7.22 -23.27 21.96
C ASN A 437 -5.89 -24.03 21.85
N PHE A 438 -5.12 -23.76 20.79
CA PHE A 438 -3.81 -24.36 20.53
C PHE A 438 -2.64 -23.38 20.76
N GLY A 439 -2.91 -22.20 21.35
CA GLY A 439 -1.91 -21.20 21.70
C GLY A 439 -1.68 -20.10 20.66
N HIS A 440 -2.29 -20.18 19.47
CA HIS A 440 -2.06 -19.24 18.36
C HIS A 440 -2.92 -17.96 18.39
N GLY A 441 -3.39 -17.55 19.57
CA GLY A 441 -4.03 -16.24 19.79
C GLY A 441 -5.55 -16.19 19.64
N SER A 442 -6.21 -17.28 19.22
CA SER A 442 -7.66 -17.50 19.32
C SER A 442 -7.96 -19.01 19.30
N VAL A 443 -9.21 -19.39 19.03
CA VAL A 443 -9.71 -20.77 19.04
C VAL A 443 -10.13 -21.26 17.66
N ALA A 444 -9.89 -22.54 17.37
CA ALA A 444 -10.58 -23.24 16.30
C ALA A 444 -11.85 -23.90 16.87
N CYS A 445 -12.85 -24.19 16.03
CA CYS A 445 -14.05 -24.93 16.44
C CYS A 445 -13.95 -26.38 15.99
N GLU A 446 -14.08 -27.31 16.94
CA GLU A 446 -14.03 -28.75 16.69
C GLU A 446 -15.39 -29.29 16.21
N CYS A 447 -15.34 -30.07 15.13
CA CYS A 447 -16.47 -30.77 14.54
C CYS A 447 -16.13 -32.25 14.32
N ASN A 448 -17.14 -33.11 14.33
CA ASN A 448 -17.02 -34.55 14.10
C ASN A 448 -18.29 -35.09 13.40
N ALA A 449 -18.46 -36.41 13.36
CA ALA A 449 -19.60 -37.04 12.70
C ALA A 449 -20.99 -36.68 13.27
N THR A 450 -21.10 -36.27 14.54
CA THR A 450 -22.37 -35.96 15.20
C THR A 450 -22.58 -34.46 15.42
N HIS A 451 -21.55 -33.75 15.89
CA HIS A 451 -21.59 -32.33 16.24
C HIS A 451 -20.80 -31.46 15.26
N CYS A 452 -21.37 -30.32 14.86
CA CYS A 452 -20.62 -29.22 14.26
C CYS A 452 -21.43 -27.92 14.36
N ASP A 453 -20.79 -26.79 14.68
CA ASP A 453 -21.44 -25.49 14.77
C ASP A 453 -21.85 -24.94 13.40
N SER A 454 -22.84 -24.06 13.36
CA SER A 454 -23.45 -23.58 12.12
C SER A 454 -24.06 -22.18 12.29
N PRO A 455 -23.84 -21.23 11.36
CA PRO A 455 -24.55 -19.94 11.35
C PRO A 455 -26.05 -20.08 11.00
N GLY A 456 -26.43 -21.19 10.38
CA GLY A 456 -27.80 -21.54 10.02
C GLY A 456 -28.33 -20.80 8.78
N SER A 457 -29.60 -21.05 8.47
CA SER A 457 -30.29 -20.34 7.39
C SER A 457 -30.62 -18.91 7.79
N ILE A 458 -30.21 -17.94 6.96
CA ILE A 458 -30.50 -16.53 7.16
C ILE A 458 -31.90 -16.25 6.60
N LYS A 459 -32.82 -15.86 7.49
CA LYS A 459 -34.10 -15.24 7.12
C LYS A 459 -33.99 -13.76 7.44
N LEU A 460 -34.19 -12.91 6.43
CA LEU A 460 -34.25 -11.45 6.60
C LEU A 460 -35.35 -11.07 7.58
N LEU A 461 -35.09 -10.05 8.39
CA LEU A 461 -36.10 -9.40 9.23
C LEU A 461 -36.88 -8.36 8.40
N PRO A 462 -38.11 -7.99 8.81
CA PRO A 462 -38.86 -6.93 8.14
C PRO A 462 -38.13 -5.57 8.22
N PRO A 463 -38.42 -4.63 7.30
CA PRO A 463 -37.88 -3.26 7.34
C PRO A 463 -38.08 -2.61 8.72
N GLY A 464 -37.11 -1.79 9.12
CA GLY A 464 -37.00 -1.27 10.48
C GLY A 464 -36.22 -2.17 11.46
N GLN A 465 -35.77 -3.35 11.02
CA GLN A 465 -34.90 -4.24 11.81
C GLN A 465 -33.65 -4.67 11.02
N TYR A 466 -32.58 -4.97 11.75
CA TYR A 466 -31.33 -5.50 11.20
C TYR A 466 -30.86 -6.74 11.96
N LEU A 467 -30.16 -7.63 11.26
CA LEU A 467 -29.34 -8.68 11.86
C LEU A 467 -27.89 -8.25 11.88
N SER A 468 -27.15 -8.70 12.90
CA SER A 468 -25.69 -8.62 12.92
C SER A 468 -25.08 -9.98 13.23
N PHE A 469 -23.92 -10.26 12.64
CA PHE A 469 -23.15 -11.48 12.83
C PHE A 469 -21.72 -11.08 13.19
N LEU A 470 -21.20 -11.61 14.29
CA LEU A 470 -19.94 -11.14 14.90
C LEU A 470 -18.94 -12.28 15.13
N THR A 471 -17.72 -12.13 14.63
CA THR A 471 -16.57 -13.01 14.94
C THR A 471 -15.47 -12.20 15.60
N THR A 472 -14.85 -12.73 16.66
CA THR A 472 -13.83 -12.02 17.45
C THR A 472 -12.64 -12.89 17.84
N LYS A 473 -11.50 -12.24 18.11
CA LYS A 473 -10.29 -12.88 18.68
C LYS A 473 -10.56 -13.62 19.99
N VAL A 474 -11.49 -13.12 20.82
CA VAL A 474 -11.86 -13.75 22.10
C VAL A 474 -12.76 -15.00 21.95
N GLY A 475 -13.24 -15.32 20.75
CA GLY A 475 -13.91 -16.59 20.46
C GLY A 475 -15.38 -16.53 20.01
N LYS A 476 -15.95 -15.36 19.72
CA LYS A 476 -17.25 -15.29 19.02
C LYS A 476 -17.09 -15.77 17.58
N ARG A 477 -18.07 -16.48 17.02
CA ARG A 477 -17.97 -17.18 15.73
C ARG A 477 -19.29 -17.08 14.97
N LEU A 478 -19.37 -16.15 14.02
CA LEU A 478 -20.60 -15.75 13.31
C LEU A 478 -21.79 -15.57 14.28
N GLU A 479 -21.54 -15.01 15.47
CA GLU A 479 -22.54 -14.92 16.53
C GLU A 479 -23.66 -13.97 16.11
N ARG A 480 -24.87 -14.51 15.95
CA ARG A 480 -26.05 -13.78 15.48
C ARG A 480 -26.68 -12.98 16.61
N SER A 481 -26.94 -11.70 16.34
CA SER A 481 -27.85 -10.85 17.12
C SER A 481 -28.79 -10.06 16.20
N GLN A 482 -29.72 -9.30 16.78
CA GLN A 482 -30.70 -8.49 16.07
C GLN A 482 -30.92 -7.15 16.77
N GLY A 483 -31.26 -6.11 16.00
CA GLY A 483 -31.54 -4.78 16.53
C GLY A 483 -32.58 -4.03 15.70
N GLN A 484 -32.98 -2.85 16.18
CA GLN A 484 -33.92 -1.96 15.51
C GLN A 484 -33.16 -0.87 14.75
N VAL A 485 -33.64 -0.51 13.56
CA VAL A 485 -33.20 0.67 12.82
C VAL A 485 -33.92 1.89 13.39
N LEU A 486 -33.18 2.98 13.62
CA LEU A 486 -33.67 4.19 14.28
C LEU A 486 -33.94 5.30 13.26
N ASN A 487 -35.00 6.06 13.47
CA ASN A 487 -35.35 7.22 12.62
C ASN A 487 -34.42 8.43 12.82
N SER A 488 -33.64 8.45 13.90
CA SER A 488 -32.71 9.51 14.28
C SER A 488 -31.35 8.95 14.67
N SER A 489 -30.30 9.69 14.35
CA SER A 489 -28.92 9.40 14.81
C SER A 489 -28.84 9.25 16.33
N THR A 490 -27.94 8.39 16.80
CA THR A 490 -27.63 8.23 18.23
C THR A 490 -26.61 9.25 18.74
N GLY A 491 -26.05 10.08 17.85
CA GLY A 491 -24.93 10.97 18.18
C GLY A 491 -23.57 10.27 18.24
N ALA A 492 -23.44 9.06 17.65
CA ALA A 492 -22.18 8.35 17.56
C ALA A 492 -21.10 9.18 16.83
N ALA A 493 -19.85 9.15 17.33
CA ALA A 493 -18.75 9.97 16.82
C ALA A 493 -18.20 9.54 15.45
N LEU A 494 -18.62 8.36 14.95
CA LEU A 494 -18.34 7.86 13.62
C LEU A 494 -19.65 7.39 12.97
N ARG A 495 -19.94 7.93 11.78
CA ARG A 495 -21.04 7.50 10.92
C ARG A 495 -20.49 6.91 9.62
N LEU A 496 -20.97 5.71 9.28
CA LEU A 496 -20.72 5.03 8.00
C LEU A 496 -21.96 5.18 7.12
N SER A 497 -21.89 5.97 6.05
CA SER A 497 -23.06 6.26 5.21
C SER A 497 -23.05 5.39 3.95
N VAL A 498 -24.13 4.64 3.70
CA VAL A 498 -24.28 3.80 2.50
C VAL A 498 -24.72 4.65 1.32
N VAL A 499 -23.86 4.73 0.30
CA VAL A 499 -24.05 5.60 -0.87
C VAL A 499 -24.62 4.78 -2.04
N ALA A 500 -25.86 4.30 -1.86
CA ALA A 500 -26.51 3.29 -2.72
C ALA A 500 -26.58 3.62 -4.23
N TYR A 501 -26.43 4.89 -4.62
CA TYR A 501 -26.38 5.31 -6.04
C TYR A 501 -24.98 5.21 -6.67
N GLN A 502 -23.91 5.19 -5.86
CA GLN A 502 -22.54 4.94 -6.35
C GLN A 502 -22.36 3.43 -6.48
N LYS A 503 -22.56 2.91 -7.70
CA LYS A 503 -22.55 1.48 -8.01
C LYS A 503 -21.24 1.07 -8.68
N TYR A 504 -20.71 -0.08 -8.26
CA TYR A 504 -19.47 -0.66 -8.74
C TYR A 504 -19.75 -2.08 -9.29
N GLN A 505 -18.78 -2.99 -9.18
CA GLN A 505 -18.85 -4.35 -9.68
C GLN A 505 -19.94 -5.19 -9.01
N LYS A 506 -20.32 -6.29 -9.67
CA LYS A 506 -21.16 -7.34 -9.08
C LYS A 506 -20.29 -8.49 -8.58
N ILE A 507 -20.73 -9.11 -7.48
CA ILE A 507 -20.16 -10.34 -6.95
C ILE A 507 -20.49 -11.50 -7.89
N LYS A 508 -19.48 -12.29 -8.23
CA LYS A 508 -19.59 -13.59 -8.89
C LYS A 508 -19.74 -14.72 -7.87
N GLY A 509 -18.98 -14.67 -6.77
CA GLY A 509 -19.08 -15.65 -5.68
C GLY A 509 -17.79 -15.77 -4.87
N PHE A 510 -17.79 -16.72 -3.94
CA PHE A 510 -16.67 -17.02 -3.04
C PHE A 510 -16.50 -18.54 -2.94
N GLY A 511 -15.28 -19.01 -2.71
CA GLY A 511 -14.98 -20.44 -2.85
C GLY A 511 -13.66 -20.91 -2.25
N GLY A 512 -13.30 -22.13 -2.63
CA GLY A 512 -11.98 -22.74 -2.36
C GLY A 512 -11.60 -23.78 -3.43
N ALA A 513 -10.40 -24.34 -3.35
CA ALA A 513 -9.89 -25.33 -4.29
C ALA A 513 -10.10 -26.79 -3.84
N MET A 514 -10.67 -27.61 -4.73
CA MET A 514 -10.77 -29.07 -4.61
C MET A 514 -9.52 -29.74 -5.19
N THR A 515 -8.40 -29.59 -4.48
CA THR A 515 -7.12 -30.25 -4.81
C THR A 515 -7.16 -31.74 -4.49
N ASP A 516 -6.19 -32.51 -5.00
CA ASP A 516 -6.07 -33.93 -4.65
C ASP A 516 -5.90 -34.09 -3.13
N SER A 517 -5.09 -33.24 -2.48
CA SER A 517 -4.90 -33.22 -1.03
C SER A 517 -6.15 -32.85 -0.24
N ALA A 518 -6.94 -31.87 -0.69
CA ALA A 518 -8.22 -31.55 -0.05
C ALA A 518 -9.20 -32.72 -0.17
N ALA A 519 -9.24 -33.37 -1.33
CA ALA A 519 -10.09 -34.53 -1.56
C ALA A 519 -9.68 -35.74 -0.70
N MET A 520 -8.37 -36.01 -0.56
CA MET A 520 -7.84 -37.06 0.33
C MET A 520 -8.16 -36.79 1.81
N ASN A 521 -8.00 -35.55 2.28
CA ASN A 521 -8.29 -35.20 3.67
C ASN A 521 -9.79 -35.25 4.01
N ILE A 522 -10.66 -34.87 3.07
CA ILE A 522 -12.11 -35.05 3.26
C ILE A 522 -12.42 -36.56 3.32
N LEU A 523 -11.92 -37.36 2.36
CA LEU A 523 -12.25 -38.79 2.28
C LEU A 523 -11.64 -39.66 3.39
N SER A 524 -10.66 -39.16 4.15
CA SER A 524 -10.09 -39.88 5.29
C SER A 524 -10.98 -39.86 6.55
N LEU A 525 -11.91 -38.91 6.64
CA LEU A 525 -12.95 -38.84 7.67
C LEU A 525 -14.05 -39.88 7.46
N SER A 526 -14.80 -40.21 8.51
CA SER A 526 -16.00 -41.05 8.41
C SER A 526 -17.09 -40.41 7.54
N PRO A 527 -18.02 -41.18 6.94
CA PRO A 527 -19.06 -40.63 6.07
C PRO A 527 -19.94 -39.55 6.73
N GLY A 528 -20.15 -39.62 8.05
CA GLY A 528 -20.85 -38.60 8.81
C GLY A 528 -20.04 -37.31 8.96
N ALA A 529 -18.75 -37.42 9.33
CA ALA A 529 -17.86 -36.26 9.42
C ALA A 529 -17.62 -35.60 8.05
N GLN A 530 -17.55 -36.39 6.97
CA GLN A 530 -17.52 -35.91 5.59
C GLN A 530 -18.77 -35.08 5.22
N ASP A 531 -19.98 -35.59 5.48
CA ASP A 531 -21.22 -34.87 5.19
C ASP A 531 -21.32 -33.58 6.01
N LYS A 532 -20.92 -33.61 7.29
CA LYS A 532 -20.80 -32.40 8.12
C LYS A 532 -19.82 -31.38 7.50
N LEU A 533 -18.62 -31.79 7.11
CA LEU A 533 -17.61 -30.91 6.51
C LEU A 533 -18.11 -30.28 5.21
N LEU A 534 -18.66 -31.06 4.28
CA LEU A 534 -19.20 -30.54 3.02
C LEU A 534 -20.40 -29.60 3.25
N ARG A 535 -21.27 -29.89 4.23
CA ARG A 535 -22.35 -28.97 4.62
C ARG A 535 -21.84 -27.63 5.12
N GLN A 536 -20.74 -27.61 5.88
CA GLN A 536 -20.16 -26.36 6.40
C GLN A 536 -19.77 -25.40 5.28
N TYR A 537 -19.19 -25.88 4.18
CA TYR A 537 -18.93 -25.02 3.01
C TYR A 537 -20.16 -24.75 2.16
N PHE A 538 -20.87 -25.78 1.69
CA PHE A 538 -21.75 -25.64 0.52
C PHE A 538 -23.24 -25.49 0.85
N SER A 539 -23.70 -25.85 2.04
CA SER A 539 -25.14 -25.86 2.36
C SER A 539 -25.70 -24.53 2.89
N MET A 540 -27.02 -24.37 2.80
CA MET A 540 -27.78 -23.26 3.41
C MET A 540 -27.65 -23.16 4.94
N GLU A 541 -27.10 -24.18 5.62
CA GLU A 541 -26.78 -24.14 7.05
C GLU A 541 -25.32 -23.72 7.31
N GLY A 542 -24.45 -23.94 6.33
CA GLY A 542 -23.05 -23.53 6.33
C GLY A 542 -22.85 -22.12 5.79
N ILE A 543 -21.71 -21.88 5.12
CA ILE A 543 -21.31 -20.57 4.61
C ILE A 543 -21.60 -20.33 3.12
N GLU A 544 -22.31 -21.24 2.44
CA GLU A 544 -22.78 -21.12 1.04
C GLU A 544 -21.69 -20.72 0.03
N TYR A 545 -20.58 -21.47 0.01
CA TYR A 545 -19.59 -21.41 -1.07
C TYR A 545 -20.25 -21.65 -2.43
N SER A 546 -19.92 -20.79 -3.39
CA SER A 546 -20.54 -20.69 -4.72
C SER A 546 -19.55 -20.94 -5.86
N VAL A 547 -18.25 -20.87 -5.58
CA VAL A 547 -17.15 -21.16 -6.52
C VAL A 547 -16.33 -22.35 -6.02
N VAL A 548 -15.83 -23.18 -6.93
CA VAL A 548 -14.82 -24.20 -6.61
C VAL A 548 -13.74 -24.24 -7.70
N ARG A 549 -12.47 -24.04 -7.33
CA ARG A 549 -11.31 -24.22 -8.24
C ARG A 549 -10.92 -25.69 -8.29
N VAL A 550 -10.63 -26.21 -9.47
CA VAL A 550 -10.31 -27.62 -9.71
C VAL A 550 -8.99 -27.72 -10.49
N PRO A 551 -7.94 -28.35 -9.92
CA PRO A 551 -6.71 -28.58 -10.65
C PRO A 551 -6.91 -29.55 -11.82
N MET A 552 -6.47 -29.13 -13.00
CA MET A 552 -6.34 -29.98 -14.18
C MET A 552 -5.08 -30.84 -14.02
N ALA A 553 -5.28 -32.08 -13.61
CA ALA A 553 -4.28 -33.03 -13.15
C ALA A 553 -3.50 -32.53 -11.91
N SER A 554 -2.23 -32.96 -11.76
CA SER A 554 -1.48 -32.78 -10.51
C SER A 554 -0.99 -31.35 -10.24
N CYS A 555 -0.99 -30.98 -8.96
CA CYS A 555 -0.39 -29.76 -8.40
C CYS A 555 0.64 -30.12 -7.32
N ASP A 556 1.18 -29.14 -6.58
CA ASP A 556 2.03 -29.43 -5.42
C ASP A 556 1.22 -30.09 -4.28
N PHE A 557 -0.06 -29.71 -4.14
CA PHE A 557 -1.10 -30.40 -3.37
C PHE A 557 -1.67 -31.65 -4.09
N SER A 558 -0.75 -32.46 -4.59
CA SER A 558 -0.91 -33.86 -5.01
C SER A 558 0.15 -34.72 -4.32
N THR A 559 -0.03 -36.05 -4.29
CA THR A 559 0.97 -36.99 -3.73
C THR A 559 1.98 -37.50 -4.77
N ARG A 560 1.69 -37.32 -6.06
CA ARG A 560 2.54 -37.72 -7.20
C ARG A 560 2.40 -36.75 -8.37
N LEU A 561 3.38 -36.77 -9.27
CA LEU A 561 3.31 -36.09 -10.56
C LEU A 561 2.50 -36.91 -11.57
N TYR A 562 1.55 -36.27 -12.27
CA TYR A 562 0.82 -36.84 -13.42
C TYR A 562 0.16 -35.75 -14.28
N THR A 563 -0.08 -36.06 -15.55
CA THR A 563 -1.05 -35.35 -16.42
C THR A 563 -2.09 -36.33 -16.97
N TYR A 564 -3.06 -35.84 -17.76
CA TYR A 564 -4.05 -36.70 -18.42
C TYR A 564 -3.56 -37.33 -19.73
N ALA A 565 -2.38 -36.93 -20.22
CA ALA A 565 -1.86 -37.34 -21.54
C ALA A 565 -0.32 -37.51 -21.52
N ASP A 566 0.21 -38.26 -20.55
CA ASP A 566 1.66 -38.45 -20.38
C ASP A 566 2.32 -39.30 -21.48
N THR A 567 1.55 -40.00 -22.33
CA THR A 567 2.05 -40.79 -23.48
C THR A 567 2.84 -39.92 -24.47
N PRO A 568 4.16 -40.14 -24.65
CA PRO A 568 4.99 -39.23 -25.44
C PRO A 568 4.62 -39.19 -26.92
N GLY A 569 4.31 -37.98 -27.42
CA GLY A 569 4.01 -37.74 -28.83
C GLY A 569 2.54 -37.92 -29.21
N ASP A 570 1.64 -38.06 -28.23
CA ASP A 570 0.20 -38.13 -28.46
C ASP A 570 -0.40 -36.74 -28.81
N TYR A 571 -0.13 -36.27 -30.03
CA TYR A 571 -0.63 -34.97 -30.51
C TYR A 571 -2.15 -34.92 -30.74
N GLN A 572 -2.81 -36.09 -30.85
CA GLN A 572 -4.27 -36.20 -31.05
C GLN A 572 -5.04 -36.33 -29.73
N LEU A 573 -4.35 -36.65 -28.63
CA LEU A 573 -4.92 -36.93 -27.31
C LEU A 573 -5.79 -38.21 -27.30
N ASP A 574 -5.38 -39.21 -28.08
CA ASP A 574 -6.06 -40.51 -28.18
C ASP A 574 -6.01 -41.29 -26.85
N ASN A 575 -4.94 -41.11 -26.08
CA ASN A 575 -4.72 -41.71 -24.77
C ASN A 575 -5.10 -40.76 -23.61
N PHE A 576 -5.89 -39.71 -23.87
CA PHE A 576 -6.33 -38.80 -22.80
C PHE A 576 -7.27 -39.52 -21.83
N THR A 577 -6.86 -39.61 -20.57
CA THR A 577 -7.65 -40.22 -19.49
C THR A 577 -7.58 -39.37 -18.22
N LEU A 578 -8.73 -39.12 -17.58
CA LEU A 578 -8.76 -38.61 -16.21
C LEU A 578 -8.11 -39.60 -15.26
N ALA A 579 -7.49 -39.10 -14.20
CA ALA A 579 -6.75 -39.90 -13.26
C ALA A 579 -7.67 -40.53 -12.18
N PRO A 580 -7.22 -41.58 -11.47
CA PRO A 580 -7.93 -42.12 -10.32
C PRO A 580 -8.26 -41.06 -9.26
N GLU A 581 -7.44 -40.02 -9.13
CA GLU A 581 -7.64 -38.86 -8.26
C GLU A 581 -8.90 -38.05 -8.64
N ASP A 582 -9.18 -37.86 -9.93
CA ASP A 582 -10.40 -37.17 -10.36
C ASP A 582 -11.62 -38.06 -10.18
N ILE A 583 -11.55 -39.28 -10.74
CA ILE A 583 -12.69 -40.21 -10.85
C ILE A 583 -13.17 -40.70 -9.49
N ASN A 584 -12.25 -41.03 -8.58
CA ASN A 584 -12.58 -41.62 -7.28
C ASN A 584 -12.69 -40.59 -6.15
N MET A 585 -12.17 -39.36 -6.33
CA MET A 585 -12.14 -38.35 -5.26
C MET A 585 -12.77 -37.02 -5.66
N LYS A 586 -12.16 -36.26 -6.59
CA LYS A 586 -12.60 -34.88 -6.89
C LYS A 586 -14.02 -34.85 -7.46
N ILE A 587 -14.33 -35.69 -8.44
CA ILE A 587 -15.64 -35.72 -9.10
C ILE A 587 -16.77 -36.12 -8.12
N PRO A 588 -16.67 -37.22 -7.33
CA PRO A 588 -17.66 -37.55 -6.32
C PRO A 588 -17.87 -36.46 -5.25
N LEU A 589 -16.80 -35.78 -4.82
CA LEU A 589 -16.92 -34.68 -3.85
C LEU A 589 -17.56 -33.43 -4.47
N LEU A 590 -17.24 -33.09 -5.72
CA LEU A 590 -17.88 -31.99 -6.46
C LEU A 590 -19.38 -32.24 -6.69
N GLN A 591 -19.77 -33.47 -7.04
CA GLN A 591 -21.18 -33.86 -7.16
C GLN A 591 -21.91 -33.77 -5.82
N ARG A 592 -21.29 -34.20 -4.70
CA ARG A 592 -21.85 -34.02 -3.35
C ARG A 592 -21.97 -32.54 -2.96
N ALA A 593 -20.98 -31.72 -3.29
CA ALA A 593 -21.01 -30.28 -3.03
C ALA A 593 -22.15 -29.59 -3.80
N GLN A 594 -22.32 -29.91 -5.09
CA GLN A 594 -23.44 -29.42 -5.90
C GLN A 594 -24.80 -29.86 -5.33
N ALA A 595 -24.93 -31.12 -4.89
CA ALA A 595 -26.17 -31.65 -4.30
C ALA A 595 -26.51 -31.09 -2.92
N LEU A 596 -25.54 -30.45 -2.23
CA LEU A 596 -25.76 -29.75 -0.95
C LEU A 596 -26.05 -28.25 -1.11
N SER A 597 -25.73 -27.66 -2.26
CA SER A 597 -25.91 -26.24 -2.51
C SER A 597 -27.34 -25.89 -2.94
N SER A 598 -27.76 -24.67 -2.62
CA SER A 598 -29.02 -24.07 -3.06
C SER A 598 -28.97 -23.58 -4.52
N LEU A 599 -27.77 -23.39 -5.08
CA LEU A 599 -27.52 -22.85 -6.41
C LEU A 599 -26.43 -23.65 -7.13
N PRO A 600 -26.37 -23.65 -8.48
CA PRO A 600 -25.32 -24.32 -9.23
C PRO A 600 -23.93 -23.77 -8.90
N LEU A 601 -23.01 -24.64 -8.45
CA LEU A 601 -21.63 -24.24 -8.15
C LEU A 601 -20.88 -23.86 -9.43
N SER A 602 -20.24 -22.70 -9.40
CA SER A 602 -19.42 -22.19 -10.50
C SER A 602 -18.03 -22.80 -10.44
N LEU A 603 -17.79 -23.85 -11.23
CA LEU A 603 -16.48 -24.51 -11.28
C LEU A 603 -15.49 -23.69 -12.12
N LEU A 604 -14.27 -23.55 -11.61
CA LEU A 604 -13.12 -22.89 -12.23
C LEU A 604 -12.00 -23.93 -12.46
N ALA A 605 -11.38 -23.97 -13.65
CA ALA A 605 -10.29 -24.90 -13.97
C ALA A 605 -8.95 -24.18 -14.20
N SER A 606 -7.87 -24.67 -13.58
CA SER A 606 -6.49 -24.18 -13.79
C SER A 606 -5.54 -25.37 -14.01
N ALA A 607 -4.55 -25.22 -14.90
CA ALA A 607 -3.53 -26.24 -15.16
C ALA A 607 -2.13 -25.74 -14.76
N TRP A 608 -1.39 -26.54 -13.98
CA TRP A 608 -0.04 -26.17 -13.53
C TRP A 608 1.04 -26.51 -14.57
N SER A 609 0.89 -27.64 -15.27
CA SER A 609 1.86 -28.06 -16.28
C SER A 609 1.20 -28.80 -17.44
N ALA A 610 1.68 -28.54 -18.65
CA ALA A 610 1.47 -29.43 -19.78
C ALA A 610 2.21 -30.77 -19.58
N PRO A 611 1.78 -31.84 -20.27
CA PRO A 611 2.54 -33.10 -20.38
C PRO A 611 4.02 -32.88 -20.66
N ALA A 612 4.89 -33.63 -19.98
CA ALA A 612 6.34 -33.47 -20.03
C ALA A 612 6.90 -33.39 -21.47
N TRP A 613 6.38 -34.21 -22.37
CA TRP A 613 6.82 -34.32 -23.76
C TRP A 613 6.49 -33.09 -24.63
N LEU A 614 5.49 -32.28 -24.26
CA LEU A 614 5.17 -30.99 -24.91
C LEU A 614 6.09 -29.85 -24.46
N LYS A 615 6.78 -29.99 -23.31
CA LYS A 615 7.58 -28.90 -22.72
C LYS A 615 9.03 -28.89 -23.19
N THR A 616 9.64 -27.71 -23.26
CA THR A 616 11.02 -27.49 -23.74
C THR A 616 12.07 -28.16 -22.86
N ASN A 617 11.82 -28.26 -21.56
CA ASN A 617 12.69 -28.94 -20.59
C ASN A 617 12.45 -30.45 -20.44
N GLY A 618 11.36 -30.99 -21.02
CA GLY A 618 11.00 -32.40 -20.89
C GLY A 618 10.49 -32.83 -19.51
N ALA A 619 10.09 -31.90 -18.63
CA ALA A 619 9.70 -32.19 -17.25
C ALA A 619 8.51 -31.35 -16.77
N LEU A 620 7.74 -31.85 -15.80
CA LEU A 620 6.63 -31.10 -15.19
C LEU A 620 7.11 -29.90 -14.35
N ILE A 621 8.31 -29.99 -13.77
CA ILE A 621 8.87 -29.00 -12.82
C ILE A 621 10.00 -28.16 -13.43
N GLY A 622 10.38 -27.07 -12.76
CA GLY A 622 11.46 -26.15 -13.17
C GLY A 622 11.14 -25.33 -14.44
N LYS A 623 12.07 -24.48 -14.86
CA LYS A 623 11.89 -23.63 -16.05
C LYS A 623 11.58 -24.46 -17.28
N GLY A 624 10.42 -24.23 -17.90
CA GLY A 624 9.93 -25.03 -19.02
C GLY A 624 8.67 -24.43 -19.64
N THR A 625 8.81 -23.97 -20.89
CA THR A 625 7.75 -23.45 -21.76
C THR A 625 7.21 -24.55 -22.68
N LEU A 626 6.13 -24.28 -23.43
CA LEU A 626 5.74 -25.15 -24.55
C LEU A 626 6.79 -25.15 -25.66
N LYS A 627 7.04 -26.32 -26.27
CA LYS A 627 7.82 -26.45 -27.51
C LYS A 627 7.13 -25.78 -28.70
N GLY A 628 7.91 -25.42 -29.71
CA GLY A 628 7.39 -24.79 -30.93
C GLY A 628 7.05 -23.32 -30.72
N LYS A 629 5.85 -22.92 -31.16
CA LYS A 629 5.30 -21.56 -31.05
C LYS A 629 3.76 -21.59 -31.17
N PRO A 630 3.05 -20.53 -30.75
CA PRO A 630 1.61 -20.36 -31.01
C PRO A 630 1.24 -20.56 -32.49
N GLY A 631 0.06 -21.13 -32.72
CA GLY A 631 -0.38 -21.63 -34.02
C GLY A 631 0.26 -22.98 -34.44
N GLY A 632 1.30 -23.43 -33.73
CA GLY A 632 2.01 -24.70 -33.96
C GLY A 632 1.31 -25.92 -33.35
N LYS A 633 1.77 -27.13 -33.72
CA LYS A 633 1.12 -28.39 -33.32
C LYS A 633 1.08 -28.57 -31.80
N GLU A 634 2.16 -28.25 -31.09
CA GLU A 634 2.27 -28.40 -29.64
C GLU A 634 1.29 -27.50 -28.88
N HIS A 635 1.15 -26.25 -29.35
CA HIS A 635 0.28 -25.25 -28.75
C HIS A 635 -1.21 -25.56 -29.03
N LYS A 636 -1.51 -26.16 -30.19
CA LYS A 636 -2.84 -26.69 -30.54
C LYS A 636 -3.21 -27.95 -29.77
N THR A 637 -2.29 -28.90 -29.60
CA THR A 637 -2.50 -30.05 -28.70
C THR A 637 -2.76 -29.58 -27.27
N TRP A 638 -2.06 -28.54 -26.79
CA TRP A 638 -2.33 -27.97 -25.45
C TRP A 638 -3.71 -27.28 -25.36
N ALA A 639 -4.15 -26.54 -26.38
CA ALA A 639 -5.51 -26.01 -26.44
C ALA A 639 -6.58 -27.12 -26.48
N ASN A 640 -6.33 -28.20 -27.22
CA ASN A 640 -7.22 -29.36 -27.28
C ASN A 640 -7.24 -30.16 -25.95
N TYR A 641 -6.18 -30.12 -25.15
CA TYR A 641 -6.14 -30.73 -23.81
C TYR A 641 -7.15 -30.05 -22.86
N TYR A 642 -7.28 -28.72 -22.94
CA TYR A 642 -8.31 -27.97 -22.23
C TYR A 642 -9.72 -28.35 -22.70
N VAL A 643 -9.97 -28.43 -24.01
CA VAL A 643 -11.26 -28.89 -24.55
C VAL A 643 -11.59 -30.30 -24.06
N ARG A 644 -10.62 -31.23 -24.14
CA ARG A 644 -10.85 -32.63 -23.76
C ARG A 644 -11.07 -32.81 -22.25
N PHE A 645 -10.44 -32.00 -21.41
CA PHE A 645 -10.75 -31.94 -19.98
C PHE A 645 -12.21 -31.58 -19.72
N LEU A 646 -12.75 -30.56 -20.42
CA LEU A 646 -14.17 -30.20 -20.32
C LEU A 646 -15.08 -31.33 -20.82
N ASP A 647 -14.73 -31.99 -21.94
CA ASP A 647 -15.48 -33.12 -22.48
C ASP A 647 -15.54 -34.31 -21.50
N GLU A 648 -14.44 -34.67 -20.86
CA GLU A 648 -14.40 -35.76 -19.89
C GLU A 648 -15.18 -35.42 -18.61
N TYR A 649 -15.01 -34.22 -18.04
CA TYR A 649 -15.78 -33.80 -16.85
C TYR A 649 -17.29 -33.71 -17.12
N ARG A 650 -17.68 -33.30 -18.34
CA ARG A 650 -19.09 -33.22 -18.75
C ARG A 650 -19.80 -34.58 -18.73
N LYS A 651 -19.08 -35.71 -18.93
CA LYS A 651 -19.63 -37.06 -18.81
C LYS A 651 -20.13 -37.37 -17.38
N TYR A 652 -19.60 -36.66 -16.38
CA TYR A 652 -20.02 -36.75 -14.97
C TYR A 652 -21.01 -35.63 -14.57
N ASN A 653 -21.63 -34.96 -15.56
CA ASN A 653 -22.53 -33.81 -15.41
C ASN A 653 -21.90 -32.57 -14.75
N LEU A 654 -20.56 -32.50 -14.67
CA LEU A 654 -19.85 -31.32 -14.18
C LEU A 654 -19.53 -30.39 -15.35
N THR A 655 -19.83 -29.10 -15.21
CA THR A 655 -19.57 -28.07 -16.23
C THR A 655 -18.82 -26.89 -15.61
N PHE A 656 -17.94 -26.27 -16.39
CA PHE A 656 -17.09 -25.19 -15.91
C PHE A 656 -17.62 -23.83 -16.34
N TRP A 657 -17.76 -22.94 -15.37
CA TRP A 657 -18.06 -21.52 -15.60
C TRP A 657 -16.86 -20.84 -16.29
N ALA A 658 -15.65 -21.13 -15.80
CA ALA A 658 -14.43 -20.50 -16.28
C ALA A 658 -13.23 -21.46 -16.26
N MET A 659 -12.20 -21.10 -17.01
CA MET A 659 -10.87 -21.69 -16.97
C MET A 659 -9.81 -20.59 -17.03
N THR A 660 -8.65 -20.84 -16.46
CA THR A 660 -7.49 -19.96 -16.58
C THR A 660 -6.53 -20.48 -17.63
N THR A 661 -5.74 -19.57 -18.17
CA THR A 661 -4.64 -19.84 -19.11
C THR A 661 -3.50 -20.72 -18.57
N GLY A 662 -3.53 -21.08 -17.29
CA GLY A 662 -2.48 -21.83 -16.59
C GLY A 662 -2.15 -21.17 -15.24
N ASN A 663 -1.78 -21.96 -14.24
CA ASN A 663 -1.46 -21.54 -12.89
C ASN A 663 -0.04 -20.96 -12.81
N GLU A 664 0.13 -19.77 -12.22
CA GLU A 664 1.40 -19.04 -12.07
C GLU A 664 2.32 -19.11 -13.32
N PRO A 665 1.89 -18.59 -14.49
CA PRO A 665 2.69 -18.61 -15.73
C PRO A 665 4.09 -17.98 -15.59
N SER A 666 4.33 -17.11 -14.60
CA SER A 666 5.67 -16.58 -14.31
C SER A 666 6.59 -17.59 -13.61
N ALA A 667 6.05 -18.54 -12.85
CA ALA A 667 6.80 -19.59 -12.16
C ALA A 667 7.58 -20.48 -13.14
N GLY A 668 6.97 -20.85 -14.27
CA GLY A 668 7.58 -21.70 -15.28
C GLY A 668 8.71 -21.03 -16.07
N GLU A 669 8.98 -19.75 -15.83
CA GLU A 669 10.19 -19.06 -16.30
C GLU A 669 11.37 -19.13 -15.29
N MET A 670 11.13 -19.54 -14.04
CA MET A 670 12.14 -19.59 -12.97
C MET A 670 12.95 -20.90 -13.00
N THR A 671 14.29 -20.82 -13.06
CA THR A 671 15.16 -22.00 -13.30
C THR A 671 14.98 -23.13 -12.29
N ASN A 672 14.77 -22.79 -11.02
CA ASN A 672 14.75 -23.74 -9.90
C ASN A 672 13.36 -23.85 -9.24
N TYR A 673 12.28 -23.56 -9.98
CA TYR A 673 10.92 -23.73 -9.43
C TYR A 673 10.66 -25.22 -9.10
N SER A 674 10.21 -25.48 -7.88
CA SER A 674 10.33 -26.80 -7.24
C SER A 674 9.20 -27.79 -7.57
N PHE A 675 8.07 -27.29 -8.10
CA PHE A 675 6.90 -28.11 -8.45
C PHE A 675 6.36 -27.77 -9.85
N GLN A 676 5.18 -28.29 -10.19
CA GLN A 676 4.58 -28.18 -11.52
C GLN A 676 4.38 -26.72 -11.92
N ALA A 677 4.93 -26.32 -13.08
CA ALA A 677 4.76 -24.98 -13.65
C ALA A 677 4.93 -25.01 -15.17
N LEU A 678 4.25 -24.10 -15.90
CA LEU A 678 4.39 -23.95 -17.35
C LEU A 678 4.65 -22.48 -17.69
N GLY A 679 5.84 -22.20 -18.25
CA GLY A 679 6.29 -20.84 -18.50
C GLY A 679 5.52 -20.17 -19.64
N PHE A 680 4.98 -18.99 -19.37
CA PHE A 680 4.52 -18.05 -20.38
C PHE A 680 4.97 -16.63 -20.06
N THR A 681 5.60 -15.98 -21.05
CA THR A 681 5.62 -14.50 -21.15
C THR A 681 4.21 -14.00 -21.54
N PRO A 682 3.83 -12.76 -21.19
CA PRO A 682 2.50 -12.26 -21.55
C PRO A 682 2.29 -12.18 -23.08
N GLU A 683 3.36 -11.95 -23.86
CA GLU A 683 3.33 -12.03 -25.32
C GLU A 683 3.01 -13.46 -25.81
N THR A 684 3.68 -14.47 -25.26
CA THR A 684 3.39 -15.88 -25.61
C THR A 684 2.00 -16.33 -25.18
N GLN A 685 1.47 -15.80 -24.06
CA GLN A 685 0.09 -16.08 -23.67
C GLN A 685 -0.91 -15.39 -24.60
N ARG A 686 -0.75 -14.10 -24.91
CA ARG A 686 -1.57 -13.37 -25.89
C ARG A 686 -1.69 -14.15 -27.19
N ASP A 687 -0.55 -14.57 -27.73
CA ASP A 687 -0.47 -15.28 -29.00
C ASP A 687 -1.15 -16.66 -28.91
N TRP A 688 -0.95 -17.41 -27.82
CA TRP A 688 -1.61 -18.71 -27.61
C TRP A 688 -3.13 -18.58 -27.42
N VAL A 689 -3.61 -17.59 -26.68
CA VAL A 689 -5.04 -17.27 -26.51
C VAL A 689 -5.66 -16.87 -27.84
N SER A 690 -4.97 -16.04 -28.63
CA SER A 690 -5.45 -15.56 -29.93
C SER A 690 -5.46 -16.64 -31.03
N MET A 691 -4.46 -17.54 -31.05
CA MET A 691 -4.25 -18.48 -32.17
C MET A 691 -4.78 -19.89 -31.91
N ASP A 692 -4.81 -20.33 -30.64
CA ASP A 692 -5.04 -21.74 -30.30
C ASP A 692 -6.17 -21.90 -29.26
N LEU A 693 -6.03 -21.38 -28.03
CA LEU A 693 -7.00 -21.64 -26.95
C LEU A 693 -8.38 -21.02 -27.21
N GLY A 694 -8.45 -19.73 -27.50
CA GLY A 694 -9.71 -19.02 -27.76
C GLY A 694 -10.49 -19.64 -28.93
N PRO A 695 -9.86 -19.87 -30.10
CA PRO A 695 -10.47 -20.61 -31.20
C PRO A 695 -10.92 -22.03 -30.82
N ALA A 696 -10.10 -22.81 -30.10
CA ALA A 696 -10.44 -24.17 -29.69
C ALA A 696 -11.71 -24.20 -28.82
N ILE A 697 -11.75 -23.41 -27.73
CA ILE A 697 -12.92 -23.33 -26.83
C ILE A 697 -14.16 -22.86 -27.60
N THR A 698 -14.05 -21.82 -28.42
CA THR A 698 -15.17 -21.28 -29.23
C THR A 698 -15.71 -22.30 -30.24
N SER A 699 -14.87 -23.20 -30.76
CA SER A 699 -15.26 -24.26 -31.70
C SER A 699 -15.74 -25.55 -31.03
N SER A 700 -15.62 -25.66 -29.70
CA SER A 700 -15.97 -26.85 -28.92
C SER A 700 -17.45 -26.92 -28.53
N GLN A 701 -17.82 -27.94 -27.75
CA GLN A 701 -19.16 -28.04 -27.13
C GLN A 701 -19.37 -27.12 -25.91
N HIS A 702 -18.37 -26.29 -25.57
CA HIS A 702 -18.34 -25.44 -24.37
C HIS A 702 -18.03 -23.96 -24.66
N PRO A 703 -18.63 -23.32 -25.70
CA PRO A 703 -18.32 -21.92 -26.09
C PRO A 703 -18.78 -20.87 -25.06
N HIS A 704 -19.34 -21.29 -23.93
CA HIS A 704 -19.76 -20.43 -22.81
C HIS A 704 -18.79 -20.47 -21.62
N THR A 705 -17.79 -21.37 -21.62
CA THR A 705 -16.78 -21.42 -20.56
C THR A 705 -15.80 -20.26 -20.74
N GLN A 706 -15.72 -19.40 -19.72
CA GLN A 706 -15.02 -18.12 -19.78
C GLN A 706 -13.51 -18.30 -19.62
N ILE A 707 -12.71 -17.53 -20.35
CA ILE A 707 -11.23 -17.59 -20.27
C ILE A 707 -10.72 -16.43 -19.40
N LEU A 708 -9.98 -16.76 -18.36
CA LEU A 708 -9.26 -15.84 -17.50
C LEU A 708 -7.77 -15.85 -17.81
N ILE A 709 -7.18 -14.66 -17.94
CA ILE A 709 -5.73 -14.47 -18.09
C ILE A 709 -5.06 -14.21 -16.74
N LEU A 710 -3.73 -14.22 -16.73
CA LEU A 710 -2.87 -14.12 -15.54
C LEU A 710 -2.92 -15.38 -14.65
N ASP A 711 -3.77 -15.44 -13.62
CA ASP A 711 -3.78 -16.54 -12.61
C ASP A 711 -2.40 -16.65 -11.91
N ASP A 712 -1.93 -15.47 -11.47
CA ASP A 712 -0.64 -15.20 -10.84
C ASP A 712 -0.76 -13.90 -10.00
N ASN A 713 0.32 -13.52 -9.32
CA ASN A 713 0.41 -12.44 -8.35
C ASN A 713 0.07 -11.06 -8.94
N ARG A 714 -0.70 -10.24 -8.19
CA ARG A 714 -1.14 -8.90 -8.65
C ARG A 714 0.01 -7.91 -8.93
N LEU A 715 1.23 -8.24 -8.51
CA LEU A 715 2.50 -7.56 -8.87
C LEU A 715 2.74 -7.45 -10.38
N LEU A 716 2.23 -8.40 -11.18
CA LEU A 716 2.40 -8.40 -12.64
C LEU A 716 1.44 -7.42 -13.35
N LEU A 717 0.47 -6.85 -12.63
CA LEU A 717 -0.49 -5.87 -13.13
C LEU A 717 0.01 -4.41 -12.96
N PRO A 718 -0.37 -3.49 -13.86
CA PRO A 718 -1.25 -3.67 -15.03
C PRO A 718 -0.52 -4.19 -16.29
N HIS A 719 0.79 -4.46 -16.23
CA HIS A 719 1.60 -4.75 -17.42
C HIS A 719 1.13 -6.01 -18.17
N TRP A 720 0.85 -7.09 -17.45
CA TRP A 720 0.42 -8.36 -18.03
C TRP A 720 -0.92 -8.24 -18.76
N ALA A 721 -1.93 -7.69 -18.08
CA ALA A 721 -3.23 -7.40 -18.67
C ALA A 721 -3.09 -6.49 -19.91
N LYS A 722 -2.23 -5.47 -19.85
CA LYS A 722 -1.99 -4.59 -20.99
C LYS A 722 -1.47 -5.33 -22.23
N VAL A 723 -0.45 -6.18 -22.10
CA VAL A 723 0.16 -6.88 -23.24
C VAL A 723 -0.83 -7.83 -23.91
N VAL A 724 -1.76 -8.43 -23.14
CA VAL A 724 -2.76 -9.37 -23.68
C VAL A 724 -4.01 -8.66 -24.20
N LEU A 725 -4.49 -7.61 -23.52
CA LEU A 725 -5.76 -6.94 -23.83
C LEU A 725 -5.64 -5.79 -24.84
N ASP A 726 -4.44 -5.23 -25.08
CA ASP A 726 -4.21 -4.29 -26.19
C ASP A 726 -4.35 -4.97 -27.58
N ASP A 727 -4.28 -6.32 -27.66
CA ASP A 727 -4.51 -7.07 -28.90
C ASP A 727 -5.93 -7.62 -28.97
N ILE A 728 -6.75 -7.02 -29.82
CA ILE A 728 -8.14 -7.38 -30.10
C ILE A 728 -8.34 -8.85 -30.50
N ASN A 729 -7.32 -9.52 -31.05
CA ASN A 729 -7.41 -10.92 -31.47
C ASN A 729 -7.35 -11.91 -30.30
N ALA A 730 -6.67 -11.53 -29.21
CA ALA A 730 -6.69 -12.24 -27.94
C ALA A 730 -7.86 -11.75 -27.07
N ALA A 731 -8.01 -10.43 -26.90
CA ALA A 731 -8.97 -9.80 -26.00
C ALA A 731 -10.43 -10.26 -26.24
N ARG A 732 -10.83 -10.49 -27.50
CA ARG A 732 -12.17 -11.02 -27.86
C ARG A 732 -12.53 -12.39 -27.27
N TYR A 733 -11.56 -13.14 -26.76
CA TYR A 733 -11.75 -14.44 -26.10
C TYR A 733 -11.60 -14.35 -24.57
N VAL A 734 -10.92 -13.32 -24.07
CA VAL A 734 -10.69 -13.09 -22.64
C VAL A 734 -11.95 -12.49 -22.02
N HIS A 735 -12.30 -12.95 -20.82
CA HIS A 735 -13.46 -12.47 -20.07
C HIS A 735 -13.07 -11.69 -18.81
N GLY A 736 -11.90 -11.99 -18.25
CA GLY A 736 -11.39 -11.35 -17.04
C GLY A 736 -9.94 -11.70 -16.74
N VAL A 737 -9.44 -11.17 -15.62
CA VAL A 737 -8.08 -11.36 -15.12
C VAL A 737 -8.14 -12.04 -13.75
N ALA A 738 -7.47 -13.18 -13.63
CA ALA A 738 -7.29 -13.94 -12.40
C ALA A 738 -6.07 -13.42 -11.61
N VAL A 739 -6.19 -13.25 -10.30
CA VAL A 739 -5.12 -12.71 -9.44
C VAL A 739 -4.89 -13.56 -8.18
N HIS A 740 -3.62 -13.64 -7.77
CA HIS A 740 -3.15 -14.31 -6.54
C HIS A 740 -2.57 -13.31 -5.53
N TRP A 741 -2.62 -13.69 -4.23
CA TRP A 741 -2.30 -12.86 -3.06
C TRP A 741 -0.80 -12.79 -2.65
N TYR A 742 0.03 -13.74 -3.07
CA TYR A 742 1.28 -14.07 -2.36
C TYR A 742 2.40 -13.02 -2.38
N MET A 743 2.27 -11.95 -3.16
CA MET A 743 3.26 -10.85 -3.27
C MET A 743 2.66 -9.47 -3.00
N ASP A 744 1.48 -9.39 -2.41
CA ASP A 744 0.68 -8.16 -2.34
C ASP A 744 1.29 -7.06 -1.46
N PHE A 745 2.13 -7.44 -0.49
CA PHE A 745 2.94 -6.52 0.30
C PHE A 745 3.97 -5.72 -0.53
N PHE A 746 4.26 -6.12 -1.77
CA PHE A 746 5.07 -5.34 -2.71
C PHE A 746 4.27 -4.28 -3.50
N VAL A 747 2.93 -4.41 -3.62
CA VAL A 747 2.11 -3.48 -4.42
C VAL A 747 0.72 -3.22 -3.80
N PRO A 748 0.38 -1.95 -3.46
CA PRO A 748 -0.97 -1.57 -3.06
C PRO A 748 -1.98 -1.78 -4.19
N ALA A 749 -3.17 -2.29 -3.87
CA ALA A 749 -4.20 -2.66 -4.85
C ALA A 749 -4.61 -1.53 -5.82
N GLU A 750 -4.53 -0.26 -5.40
CA GLU A 750 -4.81 0.89 -6.27
C GLU A 750 -3.89 0.94 -7.52
N PHE A 751 -2.63 0.53 -7.38
CA PHE A 751 -1.65 0.56 -8.47
C PHE A 751 -1.66 -0.69 -9.37
N SER A 752 -2.28 -1.79 -8.93
CA SER A 752 -2.42 -3.03 -9.67
C SER A 752 -3.87 -3.24 -10.14
N LEU A 753 -4.80 -3.44 -9.22
CA LEU A 753 -6.20 -3.81 -9.45
C LEU A 753 -7.03 -2.63 -9.99
N SER A 754 -7.16 -1.52 -9.24
CA SER A 754 -7.88 -0.32 -9.74
C SER A 754 -7.29 0.17 -11.05
N THR A 755 -5.96 0.25 -11.15
CA THR A 755 -5.29 0.68 -12.38
C THR A 755 -5.59 -0.24 -13.57
N THR A 756 -5.71 -1.57 -13.36
CA THR A 756 -6.11 -2.51 -14.42
C THR A 756 -7.58 -2.31 -14.80
N HIS A 757 -8.48 -2.19 -13.82
CA HIS A 757 -9.90 -1.94 -14.10
C HIS A 757 -10.15 -0.60 -14.79
N HIS A 758 -9.41 0.47 -14.46
CA HIS A 758 -9.53 1.77 -15.13
C HIS A 758 -8.97 1.79 -16.56
N LEU A 759 -8.12 0.82 -16.92
CA LEU A 759 -7.65 0.64 -18.30
C LEU A 759 -8.57 -0.30 -19.10
N TYR A 760 -9.10 -1.35 -18.48
CA TYR A 760 -9.87 -2.43 -19.12
C TYR A 760 -11.19 -2.70 -18.37
N PRO A 761 -12.12 -1.73 -18.27
CA PRO A 761 -13.28 -1.81 -17.37
C PRO A 761 -14.31 -2.89 -17.73
N ASP A 762 -14.34 -3.31 -19.00
CA ASP A 762 -15.23 -4.36 -19.50
C ASP A 762 -14.76 -5.78 -19.14
N PHE A 763 -13.52 -5.93 -18.65
CA PHE A 763 -12.94 -7.20 -18.21
C PHE A 763 -12.93 -7.25 -16.68
N TYR A 764 -13.50 -8.30 -16.09
CA TYR A 764 -13.62 -8.39 -14.64
C TYR A 764 -12.33 -8.89 -13.97
N LEU A 765 -12.08 -8.47 -12.73
CA LEU A 765 -11.01 -9.01 -11.89
C LEU A 765 -11.59 -10.07 -10.95
N PHE A 766 -10.86 -11.14 -10.68
CA PHE A 766 -11.30 -12.24 -9.81
C PHE A 766 -10.11 -12.87 -9.05
N GLY A 767 -10.20 -12.98 -7.72
CA GLY A 767 -9.21 -13.64 -6.88
C GLY A 767 -9.35 -15.16 -6.99
N THR A 768 -8.38 -15.81 -7.63
CA THR A 768 -8.44 -17.25 -7.93
C THR A 768 -7.72 -18.13 -6.92
N GLU A 769 -6.75 -17.59 -6.17
CA GLU A 769 -5.92 -18.37 -5.25
C GLU A 769 -5.30 -17.48 -4.16
N ALA A 770 -5.54 -17.87 -2.90
CA ALA A 770 -4.90 -17.29 -1.73
C ALA A 770 -4.82 -18.33 -0.61
N CYS A 771 -3.70 -18.39 0.14
CA CYS A 771 -3.58 -19.23 1.32
C CYS A 771 -2.69 -18.59 2.40
N ALA A 772 -2.99 -18.82 3.68
CA ALA A 772 -2.08 -18.44 4.76
C ALA A 772 -0.97 -19.49 4.96
N GLY A 773 0.18 -19.07 5.50
CA GLY A 773 1.26 -20.01 5.86
C GLY A 773 2.13 -20.50 4.70
N PHE A 774 2.18 -19.77 3.58
CA PHE A 774 3.14 -19.97 2.50
C PHE A 774 4.56 -19.48 2.87
N MET A 775 4.65 -18.35 3.58
CA MET A 775 5.91 -17.67 3.92
C MET A 775 6.85 -18.55 4.77
N PRO A 776 8.17 -18.58 4.47
CA PRO A 776 9.12 -19.46 5.16
C PRO A 776 9.20 -19.29 6.69
N CYS A 777 8.99 -18.07 7.20
CA CYS A 777 9.06 -17.76 8.64
C CYS A 777 7.88 -18.32 9.45
N CYS A 778 6.76 -18.62 8.80
CA CYS A 778 5.51 -19.04 9.45
C CYS A 778 4.80 -20.14 8.67
N ARG A 779 5.57 -21.05 8.04
CA ARG A 779 5.04 -22.06 7.12
C ARG A 779 4.10 -23.09 7.77
N GLY A 780 3.08 -23.54 7.05
CA GLY A 780 2.13 -24.58 7.49
C GLY A 780 1.03 -24.10 8.45
N VAL A 781 0.25 -25.05 8.96
CA VAL A 781 -0.94 -24.85 9.82
C VAL A 781 -0.63 -24.13 11.14
N GLN A 782 -1.54 -23.24 11.59
CA GLN A 782 -1.55 -22.67 12.95
C GLN A 782 -2.98 -22.66 13.49
N LEU A 783 -3.34 -23.66 14.28
CA LEU A 783 -4.73 -23.86 14.74
C LEU A 783 -5.20 -22.73 15.67
N GLY A 784 -6.30 -22.06 15.30
CA GLY A 784 -6.83 -20.92 16.05
C GLY A 784 -6.11 -19.59 15.77
N SER A 785 -5.28 -19.49 14.71
CA SER A 785 -4.57 -18.25 14.38
C SER A 785 -5.53 -17.12 14.01
N TRP A 786 -5.60 -16.06 14.83
CA TRP A 786 -6.41 -14.88 14.53
C TRP A 786 -5.72 -13.90 13.58
N ASP A 787 -4.40 -13.82 13.64
CA ASP A 787 -3.64 -12.88 12.81
C ASP A 787 -3.90 -13.19 11.31
N ARG A 788 -3.84 -14.49 10.94
CA ARG A 788 -4.23 -15.01 9.61
C ARG A 788 -5.69 -14.73 9.22
N ALA A 789 -6.58 -14.60 10.20
CA ALA A 789 -7.98 -14.29 9.97
C ALA A 789 -8.16 -12.79 9.65
N GLU A 790 -7.44 -11.92 10.33
CA GLU A 790 -7.42 -10.50 9.95
C GLU A 790 -6.75 -10.27 8.60
N ASP A 791 -5.74 -11.06 8.24
CA ASP A 791 -5.10 -10.98 6.93
C ASP A 791 -6.07 -11.39 5.80
N TYR A 792 -6.80 -12.52 5.94
CA TYR A 792 -7.89 -12.89 5.02
C TYR A 792 -8.97 -11.80 4.94
N ALA A 793 -9.37 -11.24 6.09
CA ALA A 793 -10.44 -10.24 6.14
C ALA A 793 -10.03 -8.92 5.49
N HIS A 794 -8.79 -8.51 5.72
CA HIS A 794 -8.17 -7.32 5.13
C HIS A 794 -8.07 -7.46 3.62
N ASP A 795 -7.54 -8.59 3.14
CA ASP A 795 -7.34 -8.85 1.73
C ASP A 795 -8.66 -8.85 0.95
N ILE A 796 -9.66 -9.62 1.43
CA ILE A 796 -11.00 -9.66 0.80
C ILE A 796 -11.66 -8.27 0.81
N ILE A 797 -11.46 -7.45 1.85
CA ILE A 797 -11.98 -6.07 1.89
C ILE A 797 -11.19 -5.15 0.96
N GLU A 798 -9.87 -5.32 0.78
CA GLU A 798 -9.08 -4.57 -0.19
C GLU A 798 -9.55 -4.92 -1.62
N ASP A 799 -9.54 -6.19 -2.00
CA ASP A 799 -9.94 -6.71 -3.31
C ASP A 799 -11.34 -6.24 -3.72
N LEU A 800 -12.33 -6.44 -2.84
CA LEU A 800 -13.72 -6.03 -3.09
C LEU A 800 -13.89 -4.51 -3.17
N ASN A 801 -12.99 -3.73 -2.55
CA ASN A 801 -12.97 -2.27 -2.71
C ASN A 801 -12.25 -1.83 -4.00
N HIS A 802 -11.34 -2.65 -4.54
CA HIS A 802 -10.58 -2.41 -5.78
C HIS A 802 -11.09 -3.28 -6.97
N TYR A 803 -12.41 -3.35 -7.11
CA TYR A 803 -13.14 -3.88 -8.28
C TYR A 803 -13.09 -5.41 -8.51
N VAL A 804 -12.51 -6.19 -7.59
CA VAL A 804 -12.54 -7.66 -7.69
C VAL A 804 -13.96 -8.19 -7.45
N THR A 805 -14.35 -9.18 -8.26
CA THR A 805 -15.73 -9.72 -8.31
C THR A 805 -15.95 -10.96 -7.43
N GLY A 806 -14.90 -11.58 -6.92
CA GLY A 806 -14.98 -12.76 -6.06
C GLY A 806 -13.60 -13.22 -5.65
N TRP A 807 -13.53 -14.05 -4.62
CA TRP A 807 -12.28 -14.43 -3.96
C TRP A 807 -12.32 -15.92 -3.57
N THR A 808 -11.21 -16.62 -3.81
CA THR A 808 -11.14 -18.08 -3.74
C THR A 808 -9.98 -18.50 -2.86
N ASP A 809 -10.29 -19.16 -1.75
CA ASP A 809 -9.31 -19.79 -0.88
C ASP A 809 -8.59 -20.95 -1.59
N TRP A 810 -7.48 -21.41 -1.02
CA TRP A 810 -6.75 -22.56 -1.53
C TRP A 810 -7.36 -23.90 -1.11
N ASN A 811 -6.57 -24.82 -0.58
CA ASN A 811 -7.04 -26.15 -0.21
C ASN A 811 -8.25 -26.09 0.74
N LEU A 812 -9.42 -26.58 0.31
CA LEU A 812 -10.63 -26.64 1.16
C LEU A 812 -10.43 -27.42 2.48
N ALA A 813 -9.48 -28.34 2.51
CA ALA A 813 -9.07 -29.08 3.70
C ALA A 813 -7.58 -29.47 3.60
N LEU A 814 -6.87 -29.48 4.73
CA LEU A 814 -5.51 -30.03 4.88
C LEU A 814 -5.40 -30.85 6.17
N ASP A 815 -4.38 -31.68 6.29
CA ASP A 815 -4.04 -32.36 7.55
C ASP A 815 -3.39 -31.40 8.57
N LEU A 816 -3.18 -31.87 9.81
CA LEU A 816 -2.46 -31.15 10.87
C LEU A 816 -1.04 -30.68 10.49
N GLY A 817 -0.43 -31.23 9.44
CA GLY A 817 0.88 -30.84 8.92
C GLY A 817 0.81 -29.80 7.79
N GLY A 818 -0.39 -29.45 7.31
CA GLY A 818 -0.59 -28.60 6.14
C GLY A 818 -0.42 -29.33 4.80
N GLY A 819 -0.70 -30.64 4.78
CA GLY A 819 -0.54 -31.51 3.61
C GLY A 819 -1.74 -32.44 3.34
N PRO A 820 -1.56 -33.51 2.55
CA PRO A 820 -0.30 -33.91 1.91
C PRO A 820 0.16 -32.90 0.84
N ASN A 821 1.45 -32.91 0.53
CA ASN A 821 2.05 -32.09 -0.54
C ASN A 821 3.39 -32.74 -0.92
N TRP A 822 3.57 -33.17 -2.17
CA TRP A 822 4.69 -34.05 -2.55
C TRP A 822 6.06 -33.36 -2.43
N VAL A 823 6.11 -32.04 -2.58
CA VAL A 823 7.31 -31.20 -2.49
C VAL A 823 7.50 -30.57 -1.09
N LYS A 824 6.58 -30.85 -0.14
CA LYS A 824 6.57 -30.31 1.24
C LYS A 824 6.38 -28.79 1.31
N ASN A 825 5.68 -28.21 0.34
CA ASN A 825 5.24 -26.81 0.33
C ASN A 825 3.98 -26.62 1.18
N PHE A 826 4.03 -27.04 2.45
CA PHE A 826 2.88 -27.05 3.36
C PHE A 826 2.37 -25.65 3.71
N VAL A 827 1.03 -25.49 3.79
CA VAL A 827 0.35 -24.22 4.08
C VAL A 827 -0.78 -24.43 5.11
N ASP A 828 -1.58 -23.41 5.43
CA ASP A 828 -2.79 -23.53 6.24
C ASP A 828 -4.05 -23.67 5.36
N SER A 829 -5.16 -24.10 5.95
CA SER A 829 -6.46 -24.26 5.29
C SER A 829 -7.57 -23.85 6.26
N PRO A 830 -8.69 -23.22 5.82
CA PRO A 830 -9.80 -22.87 6.70
C PRO A 830 -10.41 -24.07 7.44
N ILE A 831 -10.24 -25.29 6.94
CA ILE A 831 -10.53 -26.53 7.69
C ILE A 831 -9.27 -27.41 7.78
N VAL A 832 -8.93 -27.83 8.99
CA VAL A 832 -7.82 -28.76 9.25
C VAL A 832 -8.37 -30.08 9.79
N VAL A 833 -7.97 -31.21 9.20
CA VAL A 833 -8.48 -32.55 9.53
C VAL A 833 -7.50 -33.29 10.45
N ASP A 834 -8.04 -33.94 11.50
CA ASP A 834 -7.33 -34.99 12.23
C ASP A 834 -8.06 -36.33 12.09
N THR A 835 -7.64 -37.08 11.07
CA THR A 835 -8.08 -38.45 10.77
C THR A 835 -7.95 -39.40 11.95
N LYS A 836 -7.03 -39.17 12.91
CA LYS A 836 -6.83 -40.09 14.06
C LYS A 836 -7.94 -39.99 15.10
N GLN A 837 -8.68 -38.88 15.10
CA GLN A 837 -9.76 -38.60 16.04
C GLN A 837 -11.15 -38.56 15.36
N ASP A 838 -11.22 -38.70 14.03
CA ASP A 838 -12.41 -38.44 13.20
C ASP A 838 -13.02 -37.05 13.43
N VAL A 839 -12.14 -36.04 13.57
CA VAL A 839 -12.52 -34.64 13.78
C VAL A 839 -11.93 -33.72 12.72
N PHE A 840 -12.56 -32.58 12.53
CA PHE A 840 -12.00 -31.45 11.80
C PHE A 840 -12.16 -30.15 12.59
N TYR A 841 -11.18 -29.26 12.42
CA TYR A 841 -11.08 -27.98 13.08
C TYR A 841 -11.37 -26.86 12.08
N LYS A 842 -12.47 -26.13 12.27
CA LYS A 842 -12.73 -24.89 11.54
C LYS A 842 -11.84 -23.78 12.12
N GLN A 843 -10.89 -23.32 11.32
CA GLN A 843 -10.01 -22.21 11.64
C GLN A 843 -10.80 -20.90 11.74
N PRO A 844 -10.28 -19.86 12.41
CA PRO A 844 -10.84 -18.51 12.34
C PRO A 844 -11.08 -18.02 10.90
N THR A 845 -10.20 -18.33 9.94
CA THR A 845 -10.32 -18.00 8.51
C THR A 845 -11.59 -18.55 7.84
N PHE A 846 -12.12 -19.71 8.28
CA PHE A 846 -13.41 -20.23 7.78
C PHE A 846 -14.55 -19.26 8.10
N TYR A 847 -14.55 -18.68 9.30
CA TYR A 847 -15.58 -17.73 9.71
C TYR A 847 -15.43 -16.40 9.00
N ILE A 848 -14.19 -15.97 8.71
CA ILE A 848 -13.91 -14.80 7.86
C ILE A 848 -14.48 -14.99 6.46
N MET A 849 -14.21 -16.13 5.80
CA MET A 849 -14.83 -16.45 4.51
C MET A 849 -16.36 -16.42 4.61
N GLY A 850 -16.91 -16.95 5.71
CA GLY A 850 -18.33 -16.85 6.03
C GLY A 850 -18.88 -15.43 6.18
N HIS A 851 -18.10 -14.43 6.62
CA HIS A 851 -18.54 -13.03 6.67
C HIS A 851 -18.77 -12.39 5.29
N PHE A 852 -18.32 -13.04 4.21
CA PHE A 852 -18.54 -12.65 2.83
C PHE A 852 -19.46 -13.64 2.11
N SER A 853 -19.06 -14.90 1.96
CA SER A 853 -19.76 -15.92 1.15
C SER A 853 -21.22 -16.10 1.55
N LYS A 854 -21.50 -16.16 2.85
CA LYS A 854 -22.84 -16.41 3.41
C LYS A 854 -23.81 -15.23 3.25
N PHE A 855 -23.29 -14.03 2.97
CA PHE A 855 -24.07 -12.79 2.93
C PHE A 855 -24.14 -12.19 1.53
N LEU A 856 -23.07 -12.34 0.74
CA LEU A 856 -22.88 -11.75 -0.59
C LEU A 856 -23.17 -12.78 -1.68
N LEU A 857 -24.45 -12.95 -2.00
CA LEU A 857 -24.91 -13.83 -3.07
C LEU A 857 -24.38 -13.37 -4.45
N GLU A 858 -24.29 -14.29 -5.41
CA GLU A 858 -24.01 -13.95 -6.81
C GLU A 858 -24.98 -12.86 -7.31
N GLY A 859 -24.43 -11.87 -8.03
CA GLY A 859 -25.16 -10.70 -8.50
C GLY A 859 -25.26 -9.53 -7.50
N SER A 860 -24.85 -9.71 -6.24
CA SER A 860 -24.79 -8.60 -5.24
C SER A 860 -23.87 -7.48 -5.75
N GLN A 861 -24.34 -6.24 -5.74
CA GLN A 861 -23.60 -5.10 -6.30
C GLN A 861 -22.92 -4.28 -5.20
N ARG A 862 -21.59 -4.08 -5.31
CA ARG A 862 -20.82 -3.22 -4.40
C ARG A 862 -21.26 -1.76 -4.57
N VAL A 863 -21.40 -1.06 -3.45
CA VAL A 863 -21.79 0.36 -3.40
C VAL A 863 -20.82 1.20 -2.57
N GLY A 864 -20.86 2.52 -2.76
CA GLY A 864 -19.99 3.45 -2.05
C GLY A 864 -20.31 3.52 -0.54
N VAL A 865 -19.29 3.82 0.26
CA VAL A 865 -19.40 4.13 1.69
C VAL A 865 -18.69 5.46 1.94
N SER A 866 -19.32 6.38 2.69
CA SER A 866 -18.69 7.64 3.10
C SER A 866 -18.71 7.84 4.60
N PHE A 867 -17.56 8.24 5.15
CA PHE A 867 -17.26 8.33 6.57
C PHE A 867 -17.43 9.78 7.07
N SER A 868 -17.94 9.97 8.29
CA SER A 868 -18.01 11.31 8.92
C SER A 868 -16.66 11.84 9.40
N SER A 869 -15.70 10.94 9.60
CA SER A 869 -14.46 11.15 10.35
C SER A 869 -13.47 10.04 9.97
N ASP A 870 -12.17 10.35 10.03
CA ASP A 870 -11.11 9.38 9.74
C ASP A 870 -11.19 8.19 10.72
N THR A 871 -10.98 6.98 10.22
CA THR A 871 -11.10 5.73 11.00
C THR A 871 -10.11 4.67 10.55
N HIS A 872 -9.84 3.70 11.44
CA HIS A 872 -9.11 2.47 11.14
C HIS A 872 -10.05 1.27 10.93
N LEU A 873 -11.36 1.49 10.84
CA LEU A 873 -12.31 0.47 10.43
C LEU A 873 -12.25 0.29 8.91
N GLU A 874 -11.97 -0.94 8.49
CA GLU A 874 -11.99 -1.34 7.08
C GLU A 874 -13.40 -1.83 6.75
N THR A 875 -14.02 -1.31 5.69
CA THR A 875 -15.45 -1.56 5.43
C THR A 875 -15.74 -1.74 3.95
N THR A 876 -16.82 -2.47 3.65
CA THR A 876 -17.37 -2.63 2.31
C THR A 876 -18.88 -2.86 2.39
N ALA A 877 -19.64 -2.39 1.40
CA ALA A 877 -21.10 -2.40 1.42
C ALA A 877 -21.70 -2.81 0.07
N PHE A 878 -22.84 -3.49 0.12
CA PHE A 878 -23.47 -4.15 -1.02
C PHE A 878 -25.00 -4.02 -1.01
N ILE A 879 -25.58 -4.03 -2.21
CA ILE A 879 -27.00 -4.29 -2.45
C ILE A 879 -27.13 -5.72 -2.97
N ARG A 880 -27.87 -6.58 -2.27
CA ARG A 880 -28.15 -7.97 -2.70
C ARG A 880 -29.19 -8.00 -3.84
N PRO A 881 -29.28 -9.09 -4.63
CA PRO A 881 -30.30 -9.24 -5.67
C PRO A 881 -31.75 -9.15 -5.15
N ASP A 882 -31.98 -9.50 -3.89
CA ASP A 882 -33.26 -9.38 -3.18
C ASP A 882 -33.60 -7.94 -2.71
N GLY A 883 -32.75 -6.95 -3.03
CA GLY A 883 -32.93 -5.55 -2.66
C GLY A 883 -32.42 -5.18 -1.26
N SER A 884 -32.07 -6.15 -0.42
CA SER A 884 -31.53 -5.90 0.92
C SER A 884 -30.10 -5.33 0.90
N ARG A 885 -29.62 -4.87 2.06
CA ARG A 885 -28.28 -4.28 2.25
C ARG A 885 -27.40 -5.20 3.07
N VAL A 886 -26.12 -5.26 2.71
CA VAL A 886 -25.06 -5.86 3.53
C VAL A 886 -23.95 -4.84 3.73
N MET A 887 -23.42 -4.74 4.94
CA MET A 887 -22.16 -4.05 5.22
C MET A 887 -21.27 -4.94 6.09
N THR A 888 -20.04 -5.16 5.66
CA THR A 888 -19.01 -5.87 6.44
C THR A 888 -18.01 -4.84 6.98
N VAL A 889 -17.65 -4.96 8.26
CA VAL A 889 -16.78 -4.05 9.00
C VAL A 889 -15.73 -4.86 9.76
N LEU A 890 -14.45 -4.59 9.49
CA LEU A 890 -13.29 -5.19 10.16
C LEU A 890 -12.61 -4.15 11.06
N ASN A 891 -12.27 -4.58 12.28
CA ASN A 891 -11.49 -3.80 13.25
C ASN A 891 -10.25 -4.59 13.67
N ARG A 892 -9.12 -4.29 13.04
CA ARG A 892 -7.78 -4.82 13.38
C ARG A 892 -7.14 -4.12 14.59
N THR A 893 -7.83 -3.19 15.25
CA THR A 893 -7.25 -2.38 16.34
C THR A 893 -7.51 -2.99 17.72
N ASN A 894 -6.68 -2.57 18.68
CA ASN A 894 -6.77 -2.95 20.10
C ASN A 894 -7.88 -2.17 20.86
N LYS A 895 -8.88 -1.60 20.18
CA LYS A 895 -9.95 -0.80 20.80
C LYS A 895 -11.31 -1.05 20.16
N ASP A 896 -12.34 -1.08 20.99
CA ASP A 896 -13.73 -1.08 20.55
C ASP A 896 -14.07 0.27 19.89
N VAL A 897 -14.68 0.23 18.71
CA VAL A 897 -15.13 1.43 17.98
C VAL A 897 -16.66 1.47 17.99
N GLN A 898 -17.20 2.54 18.56
CA GLN A 898 -18.63 2.89 18.55
C GLN A 898 -18.96 3.65 17.27
N PHE A 899 -19.96 3.22 16.51
CA PHE A 899 -20.36 3.87 15.26
C PHE A 899 -21.87 3.72 14.98
N GLU A 900 -22.36 4.45 13.99
CA GLU A 900 -23.68 4.21 13.39
C GLU A 900 -23.56 4.03 11.87
N VAL A 901 -24.28 3.07 11.29
CA VAL A 901 -24.48 3.01 9.83
C VAL A 901 -25.72 3.85 9.50
N TRP A 902 -25.65 4.64 8.43
CA TRP A 902 -26.80 5.37 7.89
C TRP A 902 -27.09 4.90 6.46
N ASP A 903 -28.30 4.40 6.21
CA ASP A 903 -28.86 4.27 4.86
C ASP A 903 -30.03 5.25 4.72
N SER A 904 -29.94 6.11 3.71
CA SER A 904 -30.98 7.06 3.31
C SER A 904 -32.39 6.49 3.18
N ALA A 905 -32.54 5.19 2.91
CA ALA A 905 -33.82 4.53 2.70
C ALA A 905 -34.31 3.70 3.91
N ALA A 906 -33.49 3.50 4.95
CA ALA A 906 -33.85 2.70 6.12
C ALA A 906 -33.73 3.44 7.47
N GLY A 907 -32.75 4.35 7.61
CA GLY A 907 -32.46 5.06 8.86
C GLY A 907 -31.06 4.77 9.41
N TYR A 908 -30.94 4.76 10.75
CA TYR A 908 -29.68 4.66 11.48
C TYR A 908 -29.58 3.32 12.23
N ILE A 909 -28.47 2.61 12.04
CA ILE A 909 -28.15 1.35 12.72
C ILE A 909 -26.99 1.61 13.70
N PRO A 910 -27.25 1.74 15.01
CA PRO A 910 -26.16 1.83 15.98
C PRO A 910 -25.38 0.52 16.05
N SER A 911 -24.06 0.58 16.18
CA SER A 911 -23.21 -0.61 16.19
C SER A 911 -21.89 -0.40 16.93
N VAL A 912 -21.33 -1.51 17.38
CA VAL A 912 -20.00 -1.58 18.00
C VAL A 912 -19.18 -2.57 17.20
N SER A 913 -17.96 -2.21 16.83
CA SER A 913 -16.97 -3.17 16.34
C SER A 913 -15.92 -3.34 17.44
N PRO A 914 -15.97 -4.45 18.22
CA PRO A 914 -15.00 -4.71 19.27
C PRO A 914 -13.56 -4.74 18.75
N ALA A 915 -12.59 -4.59 19.65
CA ALA A 915 -11.18 -4.83 19.34
C ALA A 915 -10.97 -6.22 18.72
N HIS A 916 -10.18 -6.30 17.65
CA HIS A 916 -9.89 -7.54 16.92
C HIS A 916 -11.15 -8.35 16.57
N SER A 917 -12.00 -7.76 15.72
CA SER A 917 -13.30 -8.32 15.31
C SER A 917 -13.66 -8.05 13.85
N ILE A 918 -14.54 -8.89 13.32
CA ILE A 918 -15.27 -8.64 12.07
C ILE A 918 -16.78 -8.78 12.32
N LEU A 919 -17.54 -7.86 11.74
CA LEU A 919 -18.98 -7.68 11.94
C LEU A 919 -19.64 -7.58 10.56
N THR A 920 -20.63 -8.42 10.27
CA THR A 920 -21.50 -8.26 9.09
C THR A 920 -22.90 -7.86 9.53
N LEU A 921 -23.37 -6.74 9.00
CA LEU A 921 -24.72 -6.19 9.19
C LEU A 921 -25.55 -6.48 7.94
N ILE A 922 -26.79 -6.93 8.13
CA ILE A 922 -27.75 -7.17 7.02
C ILE A 922 -29.15 -6.70 7.39
N TRP A 923 -29.77 -5.90 6.53
CA TRP A 923 -31.10 -5.30 6.75
C TRP A 923 -31.93 -5.18 5.47
N ALA A 924 -33.25 -5.25 5.63
CA ALA A 924 -34.21 -4.96 4.57
C ALA A 924 -34.46 -3.44 4.45
N VAL A 925 -34.93 -3.03 3.27
CA VAL A 925 -35.26 -1.65 2.90
C VAL A 925 -36.65 -1.65 2.26
#